data_AF-A0A8T6G129-F1
#
_entry.id   AF-A0A8T6G129-F1
#
_cell.length_a   1.000
_cell.length_b   1.000
_cell.length_c   1.000
_cell.angle_alpha   90.00
_cell.angle_beta   90.00
_cell.angle_gamma   90.00
#
_symmetry.space_group_name_H-M   'P 1'
#
loop_
_entity.id
_entity.type
_entity.pdbx_description
1 polymer ?
#
loop_
_entity_poly.entity_id
_entity_poly.type
_entity_poly.pdbx_seq_one_letter_code
_entity_poly.pdbx_strand_id
1 'polypeptide(L)'
;VLLVGVWFRFTGLDWDSSTHLHPDERHITITTAQIQWPESLLQYFDTETSPLNPYNQGIGSFVYGTLPVFITKAAAGIVGKDAYDGIHLVGRFLTASLDTLTILLVFLIARRLSGRWGGALAAVLYACAVQAIQQAHFYTTDTWVTFFATLALWFALRWQEEGRWHDLVGVSIVAGLALASKLGVATLALPIGVAFWLRAWRVTQPLDVAVTGRLLLRLGGHLLLGAALVYATLRLCLPYVFASASSWDPRLAPRYMQDIENLRYLAGGAVDFPPAYSWATANYALFPLEQMFRWEMGWVLAVVAWLGLLWGIWRLARHSNLVFAPVVTWVLVHYGYQAAQFAKPGRYFLPIYPAFAVLGGVFLCWLAYQLYKGDVIAWLQRIGQQSRHSRESSPPQEARDPSLGGLLSLAGPTLAALVLLSTCAWAFAYTRIYTEPVARVHASEWIYQNVPAGVVLTAELWDDALPLRLPGHVHAPDRYQYVQLPVFSADTPNKLEEMIQALTQADYIVVSSSRTHGVIRQLPARYPMTSQYYRHLFAGALGFAPLRTFTHFPHLLGWEIDDSQAEEQFIVFDHPTVHLFVKTADYSPEKVRVLLEPHLTVLPQTLTPKQLTYNGLLLTAAHQESLKDSGSWSAYFNRSSIVNAVPWLVWWLAILLLGWITWPLLWRILPMAPDHGYLVAKSIGLLFIAYIPWLLASSGVLAVGRATTWLAIALVGLASAFVLARTWRQFVVFLKQRRAELILSEAVFTLCFLFFLWVRLTNPDLWHPYYGGEKPMDFAHMNALIKAVRYPPFDPWFAGGYINYYYMGHQVFATLIRLLGIVPSVAYNLVVPLVAALLAANVYTFGSTFWRKSTRNMRLLAGLGGIVFV
;
A
#
# COMPACT_ATOMS: atom_id res chain seq x y z
N VAL A 1 18.23 -22.75 10.49
CA VAL A 1 17.18 -21.82 10.03
C VAL A 1 15.80 -22.40 10.27
N LEU A 2 15.38 -23.48 9.60
CA LEU A 2 14.02 -24.04 9.79
C LEU A 2 13.69 -24.38 11.25
N LEU A 3 14.59 -25.02 12.00
CA LEU A 3 14.37 -25.30 13.43
C LEU A 3 14.11 -24.03 14.27
N VAL A 4 14.86 -22.95 14.00
CA VAL A 4 14.65 -21.65 14.67
C VAL A 4 13.33 -21.02 14.21
N GLY A 5 13.00 -21.13 12.92
CA GLY A 5 11.72 -20.67 12.38
C GLY A 5 10.53 -21.39 12.99
N VAL A 6 10.64 -22.71 13.20
CA VAL A 6 9.64 -23.54 13.92
C VAL A 6 9.52 -23.06 15.36
N TRP A 7 10.64 -22.88 16.06
CA TRP A 7 10.61 -22.38 17.44
C TRP A 7 9.85 -21.05 17.54
N PHE A 8 10.13 -20.09 16.66
CA PHE A 8 9.43 -18.81 16.66
C PHE A 8 7.92 -18.88 16.37
N ARG A 9 7.44 -19.88 15.62
CA ARG A 9 6.04 -19.95 15.14
C ARG A 9 5.14 -20.85 15.97
N PHE A 10 5.72 -21.79 16.71
CA PHE A 10 4.99 -22.80 17.49
C PHE A 10 5.08 -22.55 19.00
N THR A 11 5.87 -21.57 19.45
CA THR A 11 5.92 -21.19 20.86
C THR A 11 4.63 -20.46 21.23
N GLY A 12 3.93 -20.94 22.25
CA GLY A 12 2.76 -20.23 22.78
C GLY A 12 1.55 -20.19 21.84
N LEU A 13 1.24 -21.27 21.09
CA LEU A 13 0.07 -21.28 20.20
C LEU A 13 -1.28 -20.98 20.90
N ASP A 14 -1.38 -21.16 22.21
CA ASP A 14 -2.55 -20.83 23.05
C ASP A 14 -2.26 -19.64 24.00
N TRP A 15 -1.50 -18.64 23.52
CA TRP A 15 -1.06 -17.47 24.29
C TRP A 15 -2.22 -16.62 24.85
N ASP A 16 -3.40 -16.68 24.24
CA ASP A 16 -4.62 -15.99 24.66
C ASP A 16 -5.55 -16.87 25.53
N SER A 17 -5.11 -18.07 25.94
CA SER A 17 -5.88 -18.98 26.79
C SER A 17 -7.29 -19.29 26.24
N SER A 18 -7.38 -19.54 24.93
CA SER A 18 -8.63 -19.82 24.20
C SER A 18 -9.72 -18.76 24.35
N THR A 19 -9.35 -17.48 24.50
CA THR A 19 -10.30 -16.37 24.65
C THR A 19 -10.68 -15.69 23.32
N HIS A 20 -10.01 -16.04 22.20
CA HIS A 20 -10.33 -15.61 20.84
C HIS A 20 -10.35 -14.09 20.65
N LEU A 21 -9.34 -13.39 21.18
CA LEU A 21 -9.34 -11.92 21.23
C LEU A 21 -9.28 -11.24 19.85
N HIS A 22 -8.73 -11.92 18.84
CA HIS A 22 -8.67 -11.38 17.48
C HIS A 22 -10.00 -11.56 16.74
N PRO A 23 -10.64 -10.49 16.24
CA PRO A 23 -11.99 -10.55 15.65
C PRO A 23 -12.06 -11.40 14.38
N ASP A 24 -11.10 -11.29 13.46
CA ASP A 24 -11.10 -12.10 12.23
C ASP A 24 -10.93 -13.59 12.53
N GLU A 25 -10.00 -13.95 13.42
CA GLU A 25 -9.81 -15.33 13.89
C GLU A 25 -11.08 -15.86 14.55
N ARG A 26 -11.72 -15.06 15.42
CA ARG A 26 -12.99 -15.42 16.05
C ARG A 26 -14.06 -15.71 14.99
N HIS A 27 -14.23 -14.82 14.00
CA HIS A 27 -15.20 -15.00 12.91
C HIS A 27 -14.94 -16.25 12.07
N ILE A 28 -13.68 -16.49 11.70
CA ILE A 28 -13.27 -17.69 10.95
C ILE A 28 -13.47 -18.94 11.79
N THR A 29 -13.17 -18.91 13.10
CA THR A 29 -13.37 -20.01 14.03
C THR A 29 -14.84 -20.38 14.15
N ILE A 30 -15.73 -19.40 14.37
CA ILE A 30 -17.19 -19.59 14.41
C ILE A 30 -17.65 -20.24 13.11
N THR A 31 -17.25 -19.66 11.96
CA THR A 31 -17.65 -20.16 10.64
C THR A 31 -17.19 -21.61 10.43
N THR A 32 -15.93 -21.90 10.74
CA THR A 32 -15.34 -23.23 10.53
C THR A 32 -15.97 -24.26 11.47
N ALA A 33 -16.33 -23.88 12.70
CA ALA A 33 -17.04 -24.78 13.62
C ALA A 33 -18.44 -25.15 13.11
N GLN A 34 -19.17 -24.18 12.54
CA GLN A 34 -20.58 -24.34 12.12
C GLN A 34 -20.78 -25.10 10.80
N ILE A 35 -19.89 -24.93 9.82
CA ILE A 35 -20.01 -25.64 8.54
C ILE A 35 -19.89 -27.16 8.71
N GLN A 36 -20.60 -27.90 7.84
CA GLN A 36 -20.63 -29.36 7.85
C GLN A 36 -20.29 -29.93 6.48
N TRP A 37 -19.78 -31.16 6.44
CA TRP A 37 -19.46 -31.85 5.19
C TRP A 37 -20.74 -32.19 4.41
N PRO A 38 -20.77 -31.99 3.08
CA PRO A 38 -21.92 -32.35 2.27
C PRO A 38 -22.03 -33.88 2.14
N GLU A 39 -23.24 -34.37 1.91
CA GLU A 39 -23.52 -35.79 1.71
C GLU A 39 -23.02 -36.29 0.34
N SER A 40 -22.83 -35.38 -0.63
CA SER A 40 -22.38 -35.72 -1.97
C SER A 40 -21.54 -34.61 -2.63
N LEU A 41 -20.80 -35.00 -3.68
CA LEU A 41 -20.06 -34.05 -4.52
C LEU A 41 -20.97 -33.10 -5.31
N LEU A 42 -22.20 -33.49 -5.61
CA LEU A 42 -23.15 -32.59 -6.29
C LEU A 42 -23.61 -31.48 -5.34
N GLN A 43 -23.89 -31.83 -4.09
CA GLN A 43 -24.23 -30.85 -3.06
C GLN A 43 -23.06 -29.91 -2.76
N TYR A 44 -21.80 -30.36 -2.88
CA TYR A 44 -20.62 -29.49 -2.72
C TYR A 44 -20.65 -28.26 -3.65
N PHE A 45 -21.03 -28.46 -4.93
CA PHE A 45 -21.07 -27.39 -5.92
C PHE A 45 -22.37 -26.59 -5.90
N ASP A 46 -23.40 -27.07 -5.19
CA ASP A 46 -24.66 -26.36 -5.03
C ASP A 46 -24.52 -25.22 -4.01
N THR A 47 -24.34 -23.99 -4.51
CA THR A 47 -24.24 -22.80 -3.67
C THR A 47 -25.45 -22.60 -2.77
N GLU A 48 -26.66 -22.97 -3.20
CA GLU A 48 -27.88 -22.71 -2.43
C GLU A 48 -28.08 -23.68 -1.28
N THR A 49 -27.60 -24.93 -1.41
CA THR A 49 -27.89 -25.99 -0.44
C THR A 49 -26.66 -26.57 0.26
N SER A 50 -25.44 -26.28 -0.19
CA SER A 50 -24.24 -26.84 0.42
C SER A 50 -24.11 -26.45 1.89
N PRO A 51 -23.93 -27.42 2.81
CA PRO A 51 -23.69 -27.12 4.22
C PRO A 51 -22.28 -26.56 4.48
N LEU A 52 -21.37 -26.62 3.50
CA LEU A 52 -20.06 -25.97 3.55
C LEU A 52 -20.12 -24.49 3.19
N ASN A 53 -21.23 -24.01 2.62
CA ASN A 53 -21.41 -22.60 2.35
C ASN A 53 -21.74 -21.87 3.66
N PRO A 54 -20.90 -20.94 4.14
CA PRO A 54 -21.16 -20.20 5.38
C PRO A 54 -22.55 -19.55 5.43
N TYR A 55 -23.03 -19.05 4.28
CA TYR A 55 -24.35 -18.40 4.18
C TYR A 55 -25.51 -19.33 4.54
N ASN A 56 -25.36 -20.63 4.33
CA ASN A 56 -26.38 -21.65 4.63
C ASN A 56 -26.38 -22.08 6.10
N GLN A 57 -25.38 -21.64 6.88
CA GLN A 57 -25.25 -21.91 8.32
C GLN A 57 -25.64 -20.70 9.19
N GLY A 58 -26.30 -19.70 8.60
CA GLY A 58 -26.69 -18.48 9.31
C GLY A 58 -25.56 -17.46 9.48
N ILE A 59 -24.40 -17.66 8.84
CA ILE A 59 -23.36 -16.62 8.79
C ILE A 59 -23.84 -15.50 7.87
N GLY A 60 -23.96 -14.29 8.43
CA GLY A 60 -24.49 -13.13 7.71
C GLY A 60 -23.66 -12.72 6.50
N SER A 61 -22.34 -12.58 6.71
CA SER A 61 -21.36 -12.10 5.73
C SER A 61 -20.06 -12.92 5.80
N PHE A 62 -19.48 -13.24 4.63
CA PHE A 62 -18.21 -13.98 4.56
C PHE A 62 -17.36 -13.55 3.37
N VAL A 63 -16.36 -12.70 3.64
CA VAL A 63 -15.45 -12.10 2.64
C VAL A 63 -14.11 -12.82 2.51
N TYR A 64 -13.88 -13.84 3.33
CA TYR A 64 -12.64 -14.63 3.35
C TYR A 64 -12.68 -15.73 2.28
N GLY A 65 -11.50 -16.28 1.95
CA GLY A 65 -11.43 -17.46 1.10
C GLY A 65 -11.86 -18.72 1.86
N THR A 66 -12.53 -19.65 1.17
CA THR A 66 -13.02 -20.89 1.79
C THR A 66 -11.95 -21.99 1.89
N LEU A 67 -10.84 -21.88 1.14
CA LEU A 67 -9.78 -22.89 1.17
C LEU A 67 -9.16 -23.09 2.58
N PRO A 68 -8.74 -22.04 3.32
CA PRO A 68 -8.26 -22.17 4.70
C PRO A 68 -9.30 -22.80 5.64
N VAL A 69 -10.57 -22.49 5.43
CA VAL A 69 -11.69 -23.00 6.23
C VAL A 69 -11.89 -24.50 5.99
N PHE A 70 -11.96 -24.94 4.73
CA PHE A 70 -12.17 -26.35 4.40
C PHE A 70 -11.02 -27.24 4.88
N ILE A 71 -9.77 -26.81 4.67
CA ILE A 71 -8.61 -27.59 5.11
C ILE A 71 -8.57 -27.66 6.64
N THR A 72 -8.88 -26.56 7.33
CA THR A 72 -8.90 -26.57 8.79
C THR A 72 -10.03 -27.44 9.34
N LYS A 73 -11.25 -27.38 8.77
CA LYS A 73 -12.35 -28.28 9.14
C LYS A 73 -11.95 -29.76 8.97
N ALA A 74 -11.28 -30.09 7.86
CA ALA A 74 -10.85 -31.45 7.58
C ALA A 74 -9.81 -31.92 8.59
N ALA A 75 -8.76 -31.12 8.81
CA ALA A 75 -7.72 -31.42 9.79
C ALA A 75 -8.30 -31.54 11.20
N ALA A 76 -9.19 -30.64 11.59
CA ALA A 76 -9.84 -30.63 12.89
C ALA A 76 -10.72 -31.85 13.12
N GLY A 77 -11.47 -32.28 12.10
CA GLY A 77 -12.25 -33.52 12.15
C GLY A 77 -11.37 -34.76 12.33
N ILE A 78 -10.22 -34.81 11.65
CA ILE A 78 -9.26 -35.94 11.79
C ILE A 78 -8.70 -36.03 13.21
N VAL A 79 -8.41 -34.90 13.86
CA VAL A 79 -7.84 -34.87 15.22
C VAL A 79 -8.89 -34.76 16.33
N GLY A 80 -10.19 -34.78 16.00
CA GLY A 80 -11.29 -34.68 16.96
C GLY A 80 -11.39 -33.33 17.69
N LYS A 81 -10.99 -32.22 17.04
CA LYS A 81 -11.03 -30.85 17.58
C LYS A 81 -11.84 -29.90 16.69
N ASP A 82 -12.95 -30.36 16.14
CA ASP A 82 -13.78 -29.60 15.20
C ASP A 82 -14.85 -28.70 15.86
N ALA A 83 -14.88 -28.66 17.20
CA ALA A 83 -15.66 -27.72 17.99
C ALA A 83 -14.97 -26.35 18.14
N TYR A 84 -15.74 -25.33 18.54
CA TYR A 84 -15.30 -23.92 18.66
C TYR A 84 -14.00 -23.75 19.47
N ASP A 85 -13.92 -24.34 20.66
CA ASP A 85 -12.74 -24.23 21.55
C ASP A 85 -11.52 -25.01 21.04
N GLY A 86 -11.70 -25.98 20.14
CA GLY A 86 -10.60 -26.80 19.62
C GLY A 86 -10.07 -26.37 18.26
N ILE A 87 -10.96 -25.88 17.39
CA ILE A 87 -10.68 -25.73 15.97
C ILE A 87 -9.72 -24.59 15.67
N HIS A 88 -9.73 -23.53 16.49
CA HIS A 88 -8.81 -22.41 16.35
C HIS A 88 -7.35 -22.82 16.57
N LEU A 89 -7.06 -23.73 17.52
CA LEU A 89 -5.71 -24.26 17.76
C LEU A 89 -5.21 -25.08 16.57
N VAL A 90 -6.09 -25.86 15.94
CA VAL A 90 -5.76 -26.57 14.69
C VAL A 90 -5.47 -25.57 13.57
N GLY A 91 -6.27 -24.53 13.46
CA GLY A 91 -6.06 -23.41 12.53
C GLY A 91 -4.70 -22.72 12.72
N ARG A 92 -4.36 -22.35 13.97
CA ARG A 92 -3.06 -21.75 14.32
C ARG A 92 -1.89 -22.69 13.99
N PHE A 93 -2.02 -23.98 14.30
CA PHE A 93 -1.02 -24.98 13.95
C PHE A 93 -0.78 -25.07 12.43
N LEU A 94 -1.85 -25.06 11.63
CA LEU A 94 -1.76 -25.08 10.16
C LEU A 94 -1.14 -23.78 9.61
N THR A 95 -1.54 -22.62 10.13
CA THR A 95 -0.95 -21.33 9.81
C THR A 95 0.56 -21.33 10.11
N ALA A 96 0.98 -21.73 11.32
CA ALA A 96 2.39 -21.85 11.70
C ALA A 96 3.18 -22.82 10.80
N SER A 97 2.55 -23.92 10.40
CA SER A 97 3.12 -24.90 9.47
C SER A 97 3.35 -24.29 8.08
N LEU A 98 2.36 -23.60 7.53
CA LEU A 98 2.45 -22.94 6.22
C LEU A 98 3.48 -21.81 6.21
N ASP A 99 3.56 -21.01 7.27
CA ASP A 99 4.58 -19.98 7.35
C ASP A 99 6.01 -20.58 7.46
N THR A 100 6.14 -21.70 8.18
CA THR A 100 7.39 -22.46 8.24
C THR A 100 7.80 -22.97 6.85
N LEU A 101 6.85 -23.49 6.07
CA LEU A 101 7.11 -23.90 4.68
C LEU A 101 7.45 -22.71 3.78
N THR A 102 6.94 -21.52 4.09
CA THR A 102 7.30 -20.29 3.36
C THR A 102 8.78 -19.94 3.52
N ILE A 103 9.39 -20.20 4.69
CA ILE A 103 10.85 -20.07 4.87
C ILE A 103 11.62 -20.92 3.85
N LEU A 104 11.17 -22.16 3.62
CA LEU A 104 11.78 -23.05 2.64
C LEU A 104 11.63 -22.50 1.22
N LEU A 105 10.47 -21.96 0.86
CA LEU A 105 10.26 -21.35 -0.45
C LEU A 105 11.14 -20.10 -0.66
N VAL A 106 11.26 -19.25 0.37
CA VAL A 106 12.19 -18.10 0.36
C VAL A 106 13.62 -18.56 0.11
N PHE A 107 14.07 -19.61 0.82
CA PHE A 107 15.38 -20.22 0.58
C PHE A 107 15.53 -20.69 -0.88
N LEU A 108 14.55 -21.42 -1.42
CA LEU A 108 14.60 -21.98 -2.77
C LEU A 108 14.66 -20.88 -3.83
N ILE A 109 13.81 -19.85 -3.72
CA ILE A 109 13.80 -18.70 -4.63
C ILE A 109 15.15 -17.99 -4.58
N ALA A 110 15.61 -17.57 -3.40
CA ALA A 110 16.88 -16.84 -3.28
C ALA A 110 18.11 -17.68 -3.66
N ARG A 111 18.08 -19.00 -3.38
CA ARG A 111 19.10 -19.95 -3.84
C ARG A 111 19.19 -20.00 -5.36
N ARG A 112 18.05 -19.95 -6.05
CA ARG A 112 18.01 -19.91 -7.51
C ARG A 112 18.60 -18.62 -8.07
N LEU A 113 18.39 -17.49 -7.39
CA LEU A 113 18.88 -16.17 -7.81
C LEU A 113 20.37 -15.93 -7.50
N SER A 114 20.91 -16.50 -6.43
CA SER A 114 22.23 -16.11 -5.89
C SER A 114 23.05 -17.24 -5.25
N GLY A 115 22.58 -18.48 -5.33
CA GLY A 115 23.23 -19.65 -4.73
C GLY A 115 22.88 -19.87 -3.25
N ARG A 116 23.42 -20.95 -2.68
CA ARG A 116 23.05 -21.44 -1.33
C ARG A 116 23.18 -20.42 -0.20
N TRP A 117 24.15 -19.51 -0.27
CA TRP A 117 24.40 -18.53 0.78
C TRP A 117 23.39 -17.39 0.76
N GLY A 118 23.07 -16.81 -0.41
CA GLY A 118 21.98 -15.84 -0.51
C GLY A 118 20.62 -16.46 -0.20
N GLY A 119 20.42 -17.74 -0.54
CA GLY A 119 19.30 -18.54 -0.06
C GLY A 119 19.21 -18.60 1.47
N ALA A 120 20.31 -18.97 2.14
CA ALA A 120 20.35 -19.06 3.60
C ALA A 120 20.13 -17.72 4.28
N LEU A 121 20.74 -16.64 3.78
CA LEU A 121 20.53 -15.28 4.28
C LEU A 121 19.06 -14.89 4.19
N ALA A 122 18.44 -15.03 3.00
CA ALA A 122 17.02 -14.71 2.81
C ALA A 122 16.11 -15.51 3.75
N ALA A 123 16.41 -16.79 3.94
CA ALA A 123 15.64 -17.67 4.82
C ALA A 123 15.72 -17.23 6.29
N VAL A 124 16.89 -16.79 6.77
CA VAL A 124 17.01 -16.25 8.14
C VAL A 124 16.27 -14.92 8.27
N LEU A 125 16.42 -14.02 7.29
CA LEU A 125 15.72 -12.73 7.28
C LEU A 125 14.19 -12.92 7.37
N TYR A 126 13.62 -13.85 6.60
CA TYR A 126 12.19 -14.15 6.67
C TYR A 126 11.78 -14.89 7.95
N ALA A 127 12.59 -15.88 8.38
CA ALA A 127 12.30 -16.63 9.60
C ALA A 127 12.20 -15.73 10.84
N CYS A 128 12.92 -14.60 10.83
CA CYS A 128 12.99 -13.60 11.89
C CYS A 128 12.17 -12.31 11.58
N ALA A 129 11.32 -12.31 10.56
CA ALA A 129 10.43 -11.18 10.31
C ALA A 129 9.27 -11.22 11.30
N VAL A 130 9.14 -10.18 12.15
CA VAL A 130 8.16 -10.13 13.23
C VAL A 130 6.72 -10.23 12.71
N GLN A 131 6.37 -9.58 11.60
CA GLN A 131 5.04 -9.73 10.98
C GLN A 131 4.70 -11.17 10.60
N ALA A 132 5.68 -11.93 10.08
CA ALA A 132 5.47 -13.31 9.71
C ALA A 132 5.28 -14.19 10.96
N ILE A 133 6.09 -13.93 11.99
CA ILE A 133 5.96 -14.59 13.29
C ILE A 133 4.59 -14.30 13.91
N GLN A 134 4.17 -13.03 13.99
CA GLN A 134 2.87 -12.63 14.50
C GLN A 134 1.74 -13.38 13.80
N GLN A 135 1.68 -13.27 12.47
CA GLN A 135 0.59 -13.83 11.69
C GLN A 135 0.61 -15.37 11.67
N ALA A 136 1.70 -16.02 12.09
CA ALA A 136 1.74 -17.45 12.33
C ALA A 136 0.96 -17.90 13.58
N HIS A 137 0.73 -16.99 14.54
CA HIS A 137 0.00 -17.27 15.79
C HIS A 137 -1.51 -17.00 15.69
N PHE A 138 -1.99 -16.55 14.53
CA PHE A 138 -3.42 -16.32 14.29
C PHE A 138 -3.96 -17.26 13.21
N TYR A 139 -5.12 -17.83 13.46
CA TYR A 139 -5.90 -18.54 12.44
C TYR A 139 -6.64 -17.52 11.54
N THR A 140 -5.87 -16.91 10.63
CA THR A 140 -6.33 -15.97 9.60
C THR A 140 -5.92 -16.44 8.20
N THR A 141 -6.41 -15.77 7.16
CA THR A 141 -6.13 -16.16 5.76
C THR A 141 -4.84 -15.57 5.20
N ASP A 142 -4.21 -14.60 5.88
CA ASP A 142 -3.05 -13.86 5.37
C ASP A 142 -1.81 -14.75 5.18
N THR A 143 -1.55 -15.67 6.11
CA THR A 143 -0.44 -16.63 6.01
C THR A 143 -0.63 -17.63 4.87
N TRP A 144 -1.88 -18.08 4.64
CA TRP A 144 -2.23 -18.97 3.54
C TRP A 144 -1.94 -18.33 2.19
N VAL A 145 -2.40 -17.08 2.03
CA VAL A 145 -2.13 -16.27 0.83
C VAL A 145 -0.64 -16.07 0.64
N THR A 146 0.10 -15.77 1.70
CA THR A 146 1.55 -15.55 1.64
C THR A 146 2.30 -16.79 1.16
N PHE A 147 1.94 -17.98 1.67
CA PHE A 147 2.50 -19.24 1.22
C PHE A 147 2.23 -19.49 -0.27
N PHE A 148 0.96 -19.44 -0.69
CA PHE A 148 0.59 -19.73 -2.07
C PHE A 148 1.11 -18.65 -3.04
N ALA A 149 1.12 -17.36 -2.67
CA ALA A 149 1.72 -16.31 -3.49
C ALA A 149 3.23 -16.54 -3.69
N THR A 150 3.94 -16.94 -2.62
CA THR A 150 5.37 -17.26 -2.71
C THR A 150 5.63 -18.48 -3.58
N LEU A 151 4.80 -19.52 -3.46
CA LEU A 151 4.88 -20.71 -4.28
C LEU A 151 4.56 -20.41 -5.77
N ALA A 152 3.59 -19.54 -6.03
CA ALA A 152 3.28 -19.08 -7.38
C ALA A 152 4.46 -18.30 -7.97
N LEU A 153 5.12 -17.43 -7.20
CA LEU A 153 6.35 -16.74 -7.64
C LEU A 153 7.48 -17.71 -7.94
N TRP A 154 7.64 -18.77 -7.14
CA TRP A 154 8.60 -19.84 -7.42
C TRP A 154 8.34 -20.51 -8.77
N PHE A 155 7.10 -20.91 -9.06
CA PHE A 155 6.74 -21.48 -10.36
C PHE A 155 6.85 -20.46 -11.50
N ALA A 156 6.49 -19.20 -11.28
CA ALA A 156 6.61 -18.14 -12.28
C ALA A 156 8.08 -17.92 -12.69
N LEU A 157 9.02 -17.94 -11.73
CA LEU A 157 10.45 -17.86 -12.01
C LEU A 157 10.95 -19.08 -12.80
N ARG A 158 10.51 -20.28 -12.44
CA ARG A 158 10.84 -21.51 -13.19
C ARG A 158 10.29 -21.48 -14.61
N TRP A 159 9.04 -21.05 -14.79
CA TRP A 159 8.42 -20.86 -16.10
C TRP A 159 9.20 -19.86 -16.95
N GLN A 160 9.59 -18.73 -16.37
CA GLN A 160 10.36 -17.69 -17.06
C GLN A 160 11.68 -18.22 -17.65
N GLU A 161 12.34 -19.14 -16.95
CA GLU A 161 13.66 -19.65 -17.31
C GLU A 161 13.57 -20.93 -18.14
N GLU A 162 12.85 -21.93 -17.65
CA GLU A 162 12.77 -23.28 -18.21
C GLU A 162 11.60 -23.41 -19.18
N GLY A 163 10.46 -22.79 -18.87
CA GLY A 163 9.22 -22.81 -19.65
C GLY A 163 8.65 -24.21 -19.85
N ARG A 164 8.71 -25.04 -18.79
CA ARG A 164 8.15 -26.39 -18.79
C ARG A 164 6.65 -26.32 -18.50
N TRP A 165 5.87 -27.20 -19.11
CA TRP A 165 4.41 -27.18 -18.99
C TRP A 165 3.94 -27.34 -17.53
N HIS A 166 4.64 -28.12 -16.71
CA HIS A 166 4.30 -28.28 -15.30
C HIS A 166 4.50 -27.00 -14.49
N ASP A 167 5.41 -26.10 -14.89
CA ASP A 167 5.58 -24.81 -14.22
C ASP A 167 4.41 -23.88 -14.55
N LEU A 168 3.88 -23.94 -15.79
CA LEU A 168 2.65 -23.23 -16.17
C LEU A 168 1.45 -23.75 -15.38
N VAL A 169 1.27 -25.08 -15.32
CA VAL A 169 0.18 -25.67 -14.55
C VAL A 169 0.32 -25.34 -13.07
N GLY A 170 1.54 -25.45 -12.53
CA GLY A 170 1.87 -25.12 -11.14
C GLY A 170 1.57 -23.68 -10.78
N VAL A 171 2.06 -22.70 -11.55
CA VAL A 171 1.80 -21.28 -11.28
C VAL A 171 0.31 -20.95 -11.36
N SER A 172 -0.42 -21.53 -12.33
CA SER A 172 -1.85 -21.27 -12.50
C SER A 172 -2.71 -21.87 -11.40
N ILE A 173 -2.50 -23.13 -11.02
CA ILE A 173 -3.23 -23.75 -9.91
C ILE A 173 -2.92 -23.02 -8.60
N VAL A 174 -1.64 -22.78 -8.31
CA VAL A 174 -1.24 -22.14 -7.05
C VAL A 174 -1.73 -20.69 -6.96
N ALA A 175 -1.75 -19.93 -8.06
CA ALA A 175 -2.37 -18.61 -8.09
C ALA A 175 -3.87 -18.67 -7.81
N GLY A 176 -4.57 -19.70 -8.32
CA GLY A 176 -5.96 -19.99 -7.96
C GLY A 176 -6.14 -20.30 -6.47
N LEU A 177 -5.24 -21.07 -5.86
CA LEU A 177 -5.27 -21.36 -4.41
C LEU A 177 -5.01 -20.11 -3.56
N ALA A 178 -4.11 -19.23 -4.01
CA ALA A 178 -3.86 -17.95 -3.35
C ALA A 178 -5.13 -17.07 -3.35
N LEU A 179 -5.79 -16.96 -4.50
CA LEU A 179 -7.07 -16.24 -4.63
C LEU A 179 -8.20 -16.90 -3.82
N ALA A 180 -8.25 -18.24 -3.79
CA ALA A 180 -9.20 -19.01 -2.98
C ALA A 180 -8.96 -18.88 -1.46
N SER A 181 -7.82 -18.34 -1.05
CA SER A 181 -7.51 -17.99 0.34
C SER A 181 -7.91 -16.55 0.66
N LYS A 182 -7.66 -15.61 -0.26
CA LYS A 182 -8.09 -14.21 -0.16
C LYS A 182 -7.99 -13.50 -1.51
N LEU A 183 -9.05 -12.80 -1.93
CA LEU A 183 -9.05 -12.08 -3.21
C LEU A 183 -8.08 -10.89 -3.27
N GLY A 184 -7.67 -10.34 -2.12
CA GLY A 184 -6.75 -9.18 -2.05
C GLY A 184 -5.39 -9.38 -2.74
N VAL A 185 -5.04 -10.63 -3.07
CA VAL A 185 -3.80 -11.00 -3.78
C VAL A 185 -3.93 -10.98 -5.30
N ALA A 186 -5.05 -10.50 -5.87
CA ALA A 186 -5.26 -10.44 -7.33
C ALA A 186 -4.16 -9.67 -8.10
N THR A 187 -3.47 -8.76 -7.41
CA THR A 187 -2.26 -8.08 -7.89
C THR A 187 -1.14 -9.03 -8.34
N LEU A 188 -1.13 -10.29 -7.89
CA LEU A 188 -0.19 -11.35 -8.26
C LEU A 188 -0.26 -11.71 -9.77
N ALA A 189 -1.37 -11.40 -10.43
CA ALA A 189 -1.49 -11.55 -11.88
C ALA A 189 -0.40 -10.76 -12.65
N LEU A 190 0.06 -9.62 -12.12
CA LEU A 190 1.06 -8.77 -12.78
C LEU A 190 2.47 -9.39 -12.80
N PRO A 191 3.09 -9.84 -11.69
CA PRO A 191 4.38 -10.51 -11.75
C PRO A 191 4.33 -11.85 -12.52
N ILE A 192 3.20 -12.58 -12.49
CA ILE A 192 3.00 -13.77 -13.33
C ILE A 192 2.95 -13.38 -14.81
N GLY A 193 2.19 -12.35 -15.17
CA GLY A 193 2.12 -11.82 -16.53
C GLY A 193 3.50 -11.37 -17.04
N VAL A 194 4.31 -10.72 -16.19
CA VAL A 194 5.70 -10.37 -16.50
C VAL A 194 6.54 -11.62 -16.78
N ALA A 195 6.44 -12.68 -15.96
CA ALA A 195 7.16 -13.92 -16.19
C ALA A 195 6.77 -14.59 -17.52
N PHE A 196 5.47 -14.59 -17.86
CA PHE A 196 4.95 -15.15 -19.10
C PHE A 196 5.41 -14.34 -20.31
N TRP A 197 5.34 -13.01 -20.23
CA TRP A 197 5.83 -12.11 -21.27
C TRP A 197 7.32 -12.28 -21.50
N LEU A 198 8.12 -12.34 -20.43
CA LEU A 198 9.57 -12.54 -20.51
C LEU A 198 9.93 -13.90 -21.12
N ARG A 199 9.21 -14.98 -20.78
CA ARG A 199 9.39 -16.29 -21.41
C ARG A 199 9.10 -16.21 -22.91
N ALA A 200 7.94 -15.67 -23.25
CA ALA A 200 7.50 -15.60 -24.63
C ALA A 200 8.50 -14.76 -25.46
N TRP A 201 8.91 -13.60 -24.94
CA TRP A 201 9.91 -12.73 -25.56
C TRP A 201 11.26 -13.41 -25.77
N ARG A 202 11.78 -14.14 -24.78
CA ARG A 202 13.07 -14.88 -24.89
C ARG A 202 13.06 -15.94 -25.99
N VAL A 203 11.93 -16.62 -26.19
CA VAL A 203 11.79 -17.70 -27.18
C VAL A 203 11.58 -17.16 -28.61
N THR A 204 11.16 -15.91 -28.76
CA THR A 204 10.84 -15.28 -30.05
C THR A 204 11.86 -14.23 -30.49
N GLN A 205 13.11 -14.35 -30.05
CA GLN A 205 14.22 -13.52 -30.51
C GLN A 205 14.89 -14.17 -31.75
N PRO A 206 15.21 -13.41 -32.82
CA PRO A 206 14.96 -11.97 -33.03
C PRO A 206 13.49 -11.66 -33.42
N LEU A 207 13.02 -10.45 -33.09
CA LEU A 207 11.65 -10.00 -33.36
C LEU A 207 11.51 -9.48 -34.81
N ASP A 208 10.88 -10.27 -35.69
CA ASP A 208 10.29 -9.79 -36.96
C ASP A 208 8.74 -9.71 -36.88
N VAL A 209 8.07 -9.21 -37.92
CA VAL A 209 6.60 -9.05 -37.93
C VAL A 209 5.85 -10.38 -37.82
N ALA A 210 6.31 -11.45 -38.47
CA ALA A 210 5.70 -12.78 -38.39
C ALA A 210 5.98 -13.46 -37.03
N VAL A 211 7.16 -13.22 -36.47
CA VAL A 211 7.58 -13.64 -35.14
C VAL A 211 6.77 -12.92 -34.06
N THR A 212 6.40 -11.65 -34.27
CA THR A 212 5.55 -10.88 -33.35
C THR A 212 4.13 -11.47 -33.29
N GLY A 213 3.56 -11.88 -34.42
CA GLY A 213 2.27 -12.59 -34.44
C GLY A 213 2.32 -13.93 -33.69
N ARG A 214 3.39 -14.72 -33.90
CA ARG A 214 3.61 -15.98 -33.17
C ARG A 214 3.84 -15.77 -31.66
N LEU A 215 4.53 -14.70 -31.28
CA LEU A 215 4.71 -14.29 -29.89
C LEU A 215 3.37 -14.02 -29.22
N LEU A 216 2.53 -13.19 -29.84
CA LEU A 216 1.20 -12.85 -29.31
C LEU A 216 0.28 -14.06 -29.22
N LEU A 217 0.27 -14.94 -30.22
CA LEU A 217 -0.52 -16.18 -30.21
C LEU A 217 -0.07 -17.12 -29.09
N ARG A 218 1.24 -17.33 -28.91
CA ARG A 218 1.76 -18.18 -27.83
C ARG A 218 1.49 -17.59 -26.46
N LEU A 219 1.74 -16.29 -26.28
CA LEU A 219 1.45 -15.60 -25.02
C LEU A 219 -0.05 -15.68 -24.70
N GLY A 220 -0.91 -15.39 -25.69
CA GLY A 220 -2.35 -15.51 -25.59
C GLY A 220 -2.79 -16.93 -25.21
N GLY A 221 -2.25 -17.96 -25.87
CA GLY A 221 -2.55 -19.36 -25.56
C GLY A 221 -2.16 -19.76 -24.13
N HIS A 222 -0.95 -19.39 -23.68
CA HIS A 222 -0.52 -19.69 -22.30
C HIS A 222 -1.34 -18.93 -21.25
N LEU A 223 -1.68 -17.66 -21.51
CA LEU A 223 -2.50 -16.87 -20.59
C LEU A 223 -3.94 -17.39 -20.54
N LEU A 224 -4.52 -17.80 -21.67
CA LEU A 224 -5.85 -18.41 -21.71
C LEU A 224 -5.89 -19.74 -20.97
N LEU A 225 -4.92 -20.62 -21.21
CA LEU A 225 -4.81 -21.89 -20.46
C LEU A 225 -4.61 -21.61 -18.96
N GLY A 226 -3.75 -20.67 -18.61
CA GLY A 226 -3.53 -20.29 -17.22
C GLY A 226 -4.77 -19.74 -16.56
N ALA A 227 -5.53 -18.87 -17.24
CA ALA A 227 -6.80 -18.35 -16.76
C ALA A 227 -7.85 -19.45 -16.57
N ALA A 228 -7.93 -20.42 -17.48
CA ALA A 228 -8.82 -21.57 -17.35
C ALA A 228 -8.47 -22.44 -16.13
N LEU A 229 -7.18 -22.67 -15.87
CA LEU A 229 -6.71 -23.43 -14.70
C LEU A 229 -6.94 -22.67 -13.39
N VAL A 230 -6.71 -21.36 -13.37
CA VAL A 230 -7.05 -20.50 -12.21
C VAL A 230 -8.56 -20.58 -11.94
N TYR A 231 -9.39 -20.43 -12.98
CA TYR A 231 -10.84 -20.52 -12.86
C TYR A 231 -11.30 -21.89 -12.36
N ALA A 232 -10.74 -22.98 -12.90
CA ALA A 232 -11.03 -24.34 -12.43
C ALA A 232 -10.65 -24.53 -10.94
N THR A 233 -9.51 -23.96 -10.53
CA THR A 233 -9.08 -24.00 -9.12
C THR A 233 -10.01 -23.20 -8.22
N LEU A 234 -10.45 -22.00 -8.65
CA LEU A 234 -11.43 -21.21 -7.93
C LEU A 234 -12.77 -21.93 -7.82
N ARG A 235 -13.22 -22.59 -8.87
CA ARG A 235 -14.43 -23.42 -8.82
C ARG A 235 -14.35 -24.54 -7.81
N LEU A 236 -13.16 -25.14 -7.69
CA LEU A 236 -12.95 -26.21 -6.72
C LEU A 236 -12.78 -25.70 -5.30
N CYS A 237 -12.01 -24.62 -5.08
CA CYS A 237 -11.56 -24.22 -3.74
C CYS A 237 -12.31 -23.02 -3.16
N LEU A 238 -13.07 -22.31 -4.01
CA LEU A 238 -13.91 -21.16 -3.70
C LEU A 238 -15.25 -21.26 -4.47
N PRO A 239 -16.01 -22.36 -4.35
CA PRO A 239 -17.21 -22.58 -5.16
C PRO A 239 -18.32 -21.54 -4.88
N TYR A 240 -18.45 -21.09 -3.64
CA TYR A 240 -19.61 -20.32 -3.17
C TYR A 240 -19.58 -18.83 -3.51
N VAL A 241 -18.54 -18.35 -4.20
CA VAL A 241 -18.56 -17.02 -4.81
C VAL A 241 -19.31 -16.99 -6.13
N PHE A 242 -19.62 -18.14 -6.71
CA PHE A 242 -20.33 -18.25 -7.99
C PHE A 242 -21.83 -18.44 -7.79
N ALA A 243 -22.61 -17.85 -8.69
CA ALA A 243 -24.07 -17.81 -8.61
C ALA A 243 -24.76 -19.15 -8.91
N SER A 244 -24.11 -20.06 -9.64
CA SER A 244 -24.72 -21.34 -9.97
C SER A 244 -23.76 -22.52 -9.78
N ALA A 245 -24.36 -23.69 -9.55
CA ALA A 245 -23.67 -24.96 -9.45
C ALA A 245 -23.00 -25.40 -10.77
N SER A 246 -23.40 -24.81 -11.90
CA SER A 246 -22.76 -25.07 -13.18
C SER A 246 -21.33 -24.53 -13.17
N SER A 247 -20.36 -25.43 -13.38
CA SER A 247 -18.94 -25.07 -13.48
C SER A 247 -18.64 -24.12 -14.65
N TRP A 248 -19.56 -23.96 -15.61
CA TRP A 248 -19.38 -23.14 -16.81
C TRP A 248 -19.93 -21.70 -16.70
N ASP A 249 -20.67 -21.36 -15.64
CA ASP A 249 -21.34 -20.06 -15.51
C ASP A 249 -20.56 -19.09 -14.61
N PRO A 250 -19.65 -18.24 -15.13
CA PRO A 250 -18.69 -17.48 -14.33
C PRO A 250 -19.32 -16.35 -13.50
N ARG A 251 -20.64 -16.19 -13.52
CA ARG A 251 -21.32 -15.13 -12.76
C ARG A 251 -21.10 -15.30 -11.27
N LEU A 252 -20.74 -14.20 -10.61
CA LEU A 252 -20.56 -14.15 -9.16
C LEU A 252 -21.93 -14.07 -8.47
N ALA A 253 -22.03 -14.67 -7.28
CA ALA A 253 -23.25 -14.65 -6.48
C ALA A 253 -23.56 -13.21 -6.03
N PRO A 254 -24.80 -12.72 -6.18
CA PRO A 254 -25.17 -11.36 -5.78
C PRO A 254 -24.87 -11.04 -4.32
N ARG A 255 -25.11 -12.00 -3.42
CA ARG A 255 -24.81 -11.85 -1.99
C ARG A 255 -23.32 -11.66 -1.71
N TYR A 256 -22.46 -12.38 -2.42
CA TYR A 256 -21.02 -12.22 -2.32
C TYR A 256 -20.57 -10.85 -2.83
N MET A 257 -21.12 -10.39 -3.96
CA MET A 257 -20.84 -9.05 -4.49
C MET A 257 -21.23 -7.95 -3.50
N GLN A 258 -22.38 -8.09 -2.84
CA GLN A 258 -22.83 -7.17 -1.79
C GLN A 258 -21.86 -7.15 -0.60
N ASP A 259 -21.36 -8.31 -0.16
CA ASP A 259 -20.35 -8.39 0.90
C ASP A 259 -19.04 -7.68 0.53
N ILE A 260 -18.56 -7.86 -0.70
CA ILE A 260 -17.36 -7.16 -1.20
C ILE A 260 -17.58 -5.64 -1.29
N GLU A 261 -18.76 -5.20 -1.74
CA GLU A 261 -19.12 -3.79 -1.76
C GLU A 261 -19.17 -3.20 -0.35
N ASN A 262 -19.83 -3.87 0.59
CA ASN A 262 -19.88 -3.47 1.99
C ASN A 262 -18.48 -3.35 2.60
N LEU A 263 -17.61 -4.34 2.37
CA LEU A 263 -16.22 -4.31 2.83
C LEU A 263 -15.46 -3.11 2.25
N ARG A 264 -15.64 -2.83 0.96
CA ARG A 264 -15.02 -1.66 0.30
C ARG A 264 -15.51 -0.34 0.92
N TYR A 265 -16.79 -0.23 1.27
CA TYR A 265 -17.34 0.95 1.94
C TYR A 265 -16.76 1.14 3.35
N LEU A 266 -16.70 0.07 4.15
CA LEU A 266 -16.12 0.10 5.50
C LEU A 266 -14.62 0.41 5.50
N ALA A 267 -13.85 -0.26 4.63
CA ALA A 267 -12.41 -0.06 4.53
C ALA A 267 -12.02 1.27 3.84
N GLY A 268 -12.94 1.88 3.09
CA GLY A 268 -12.72 3.13 2.36
C GLY A 268 -12.80 4.40 3.22
N GLY A 269 -13.15 4.27 4.51
CA GLY A 269 -13.27 5.39 5.46
C GLY A 269 -14.43 6.34 5.17
N ALA A 270 -15.34 5.98 4.24
CA ALA A 270 -16.49 6.79 3.84
C ALA A 270 -17.73 6.54 4.71
N VAL A 271 -17.66 5.58 5.62
CA VAL A 271 -18.75 5.20 6.54
C VAL A 271 -18.29 5.47 7.97
N ASP A 272 -19.24 5.82 8.83
CA ASP A 272 -19.06 5.93 10.26
C ASP A 272 -18.86 4.54 10.89
N PHE A 273 -17.61 4.08 10.90
CA PHE A 273 -17.23 2.75 11.35
C PHE A 273 -16.04 2.86 12.32
N PRO A 274 -16.23 2.59 13.63
CA PRO A 274 -15.22 2.88 14.65
C PRO A 274 -13.82 2.31 14.41
N PRO A 275 -13.67 1.04 13.97
CA PRO A 275 -12.34 0.50 13.67
C PRO A 275 -11.58 1.28 12.59
N ALA A 276 -12.27 2.01 11.70
CA ALA A 276 -11.63 2.78 10.65
C ALA A 276 -11.00 4.10 11.12
N TYR A 277 -11.27 4.55 12.35
CA TYR A 277 -10.74 5.82 12.88
C TYR A 277 -9.23 5.78 13.16
N SER A 278 -8.64 4.61 13.42
CA SER A 278 -7.21 4.45 13.64
C SER A 278 -6.37 4.90 12.43
N TRP A 279 -6.88 4.74 11.20
CA TRP A 279 -6.21 5.20 9.99
C TRP A 279 -6.50 6.65 9.61
N ALA A 280 -7.47 7.31 10.26
CA ALA A 280 -7.78 8.72 10.01
C ALA A 280 -6.68 9.66 10.53
N THR A 281 -5.95 9.24 11.57
CA THR A 281 -4.88 10.02 12.20
C THR A 281 -3.49 9.67 11.68
N ALA A 282 -3.38 8.59 10.90
CA ALA A 282 -2.12 8.12 10.32
C ALA A 282 -1.65 9.04 9.18
N ASN A 283 -0.34 9.34 9.12
CA ASN A 283 0.25 10.01 7.94
C ASN A 283 0.10 9.09 6.72
N TYR A 284 -0.84 9.43 5.84
CA TYR A 284 -1.35 8.54 4.79
C TYR A 284 -0.26 7.95 3.89
N ALA A 285 0.83 8.69 3.64
CA ALA A 285 1.90 8.27 2.71
C ALA A 285 3.03 7.47 3.39
N LEU A 286 3.36 7.80 4.65
CA LEU A 286 4.53 7.23 5.34
C LEU A 286 4.16 6.15 6.34
N PHE A 287 2.90 6.03 6.75
CA PHE A 287 2.48 5.10 7.79
C PHE A 287 2.90 3.65 7.53
N PRO A 288 2.66 3.03 6.34
CA PRO A 288 3.11 1.67 6.10
C PRO A 288 4.63 1.51 6.18
N LEU A 289 5.40 2.51 5.74
CA LEU A 289 6.86 2.48 5.87
C LEU A 289 7.28 2.55 7.34
N GLU A 290 6.65 3.42 8.12
CA GLU A 290 6.95 3.56 9.54
C GLU A 290 6.69 2.25 10.30
N GLN A 291 5.54 1.61 10.06
CA GLN A 291 5.19 0.33 10.68
C GLN A 291 6.15 -0.78 10.25
N MET A 292 6.43 -0.90 8.95
CA MET A 292 7.40 -1.87 8.41
C MET A 292 8.79 -1.73 9.04
N PHE A 293 9.30 -0.49 9.15
CA PHE A 293 10.64 -0.23 9.67
C PHE A 293 10.74 -0.36 11.19
N ARG A 294 9.75 0.10 11.95
CA ARG A 294 9.84 0.10 13.41
C ARG A 294 9.48 -1.24 14.03
N TRP A 295 8.39 -1.85 13.57
CA TRP A 295 7.74 -2.92 14.31
C TRP A 295 7.71 -4.23 13.53
N GLU A 296 7.22 -4.20 12.29
CA GLU A 296 6.91 -5.42 11.54
C GLU A 296 8.16 -6.18 11.05
N MET A 297 9.17 -5.49 10.52
CA MET A 297 10.48 -6.07 10.15
C MET A 297 11.58 -5.71 11.17
N GLY A 298 11.43 -4.56 11.83
CA GLY A 298 12.51 -3.91 12.57
C GLY A 298 13.52 -3.21 11.66
N TRP A 299 14.22 -2.20 12.20
CA TRP A 299 14.99 -1.22 11.41
C TRP A 299 16.00 -1.87 10.47
N VAL A 300 16.75 -2.85 10.97
CA VAL A 300 17.86 -3.46 10.23
C VAL A 300 17.36 -4.32 9.06
N LEU A 301 16.36 -5.17 9.29
CA LEU A 301 15.78 -5.99 8.22
C LEU A 301 15.08 -5.11 7.18
N ALA A 302 14.31 -4.10 7.61
CA ALA A 302 13.64 -3.19 6.71
C ALA A 302 14.63 -2.45 5.80
N VAL A 303 15.70 -1.86 6.36
CA VAL A 303 16.75 -1.20 5.56
C VAL A 303 17.33 -2.15 4.52
N VAL A 304 17.67 -3.38 4.91
CA VAL A 304 18.25 -4.37 4.00
C VAL A 304 17.25 -4.80 2.92
N ALA A 305 15.98 -4.99 3.27
CA ALA A 305 14.92 -5.34 2.33
C ALA A 305 14.70 -4.25 1.28
N TRP A 306 14.61 -2.98 1.71
CA TRP A 306 14.41 -1.84 0.82
C TRP A 306 15.66 -1.53 -0.03
N LEU A 307 16.86 -1.62 0.53
CA LEU A 307 18.10 -1.53 -0.25
C LEU A 307 18.19 -2.68 -1.27
N GLY A 308 17.76 -3.89 -0.89
CA GLY A 308 17.66 -5.02 -1.79
C GLY A 308 16.68 -4.80 -2.94
N LEU A 309 15.53 -4.16 -2.68
CA LEU A 309 14.58 -3.75 -3.71
C LEU A 309 15.19 -2.71 -4.67
N LEU A 310 15.78 -1.64 -4.14
CA LEU A 310 16.44 -0.61 -4.94
C LEU A 310 17.58 -1.19 -5.79
N TRP A 311 18.36 -2.10 -5.21
CA TRP A 311 19.39 -2.85 -5.91
C TRP A 311 18.80 -3.74 -7.01
N GLY A 312 17.69 -4.44 -6.76
CA GLY A 312 16.98 -5.25 -7.75
C GLY A 312 16.47 -4.43 -8.93
N ILE A 313 15.89 -3.25 -8.68
CA ILE A 313 15.47 -2.29 -9.71
C ILE A 313 16.67 -1.81 -10.52
N TRP A 314 17.76 -1.43 -9.84
CA TRP A 314 19.01 -1.01 -10.49
C TRP A 314 19.59 -2.12 -11.37
N ARG A 315 19.52 -3.38 -10.93
CA ARG A 315 19.95 -4.56 -11.71
C ARG A 315 19.15 -4.75 -12.98
N LEU A 316 17.83 -4.58 -12.91
CA LEU A 316 16.94 -4.65 -14.07
C LEU A 316 17.28 -3.54 -15.07
N ALA A 317 17.49 -2.31 -14.59
CA ALA A 317 17.75 -1.14 -15.44
C ALA A 317 19.15 -1.15 -16.08
N ARG A 318 20.20 -1.59 -15.37
CA ARG A 318 21.59 -1.47 -15.82
C ARG A 318 22.11 -2.68 -16.57
N HIS A 319 21.72 -3.88 -16.16
CA HIS A 319 22.31 -5.13 -16.65
C HIS A 319 21.34 -5.98 -17.48
N SER A 320 20.09 -5.52 -17.67
CA SER A 320 19.03 -6.30 -18.30
C SER A 320 18.90 -7.70 -17.70
N ASN A 321 19.21 -7.84 -16.39
CA ASN A 321 19.08 -9.13 -15.70
C ASN A 321 17.62 -9.32 -15.27
N LEU A 322 16.82 -9.77 -16.23
CA LEU A 322 15.37 -9.90 -16.11
C LEU A 322 14.93 -11.01 -15.17
N VAL A 323 15.88 -11.79 -14.61
CA VAL A 323 15.56 -12.86 -13.67
C VAL A 323 14.87 -12.30 -12.42
N PHE A 324 15.23 -11.10 -11.98
CA PHE A 324 14.64 -10.43 -10.82
C PHE A 324 13.23 -9.84 -11.07
N ALA A 325 12.78 -9.77 -12.32
CA ALA A 325 11.60 -9.00 -12.68
C ALA A 325 10.33 -9.45 -11.94
N PRO A 326 9.98 -10.75 -11.84
CA PRO A 326 8.76 -11.16 -11.13
C PRO A 326 8.78 -10.79 -9.64
N VAL A 327 9.93 -10.92 -8.97
CA VAL A 327 10.08 -10.62 -7.54
C VAL A 327 10.00 -9.11 -7.28
N VAL A 328 10.69 -8.30 -8.10
CA VAL A 328 10.65 -6.83 -7.99
C VAL A 328 9.26 -6.30 -8.34
N THR A 329 8.65 -6.78 -9.41
CA THR A 329 7.28 -6.40 -9.80
C THR A 329 6.28 -6.76 -8.72
N TRP A 330 6.41 -7.93 -8.09
CA TRP A 330 5.51 -8.33 -7.00
C TRP A 330 5.51 -7.32 -5.85
N VAL A 331 6.70 -6.96 -5.36
CA VAL A 331 6.86 -5.98 -4.28
C VAL A 331 6.28 -4.63 -4.69
N LEU A 332 6.67 -4.09 -5.85
CA LEU A 332 6.25 -2.75 -6.28
C LEU A 332 4.74 -2.64 -6.48
N VAL A 333 4.13 -3.63 -7.13
CA VAL A 333 2.70 -3.62 -7.45
C VAL A 333 1.88 -3.79 -6.17
N HIS A 334 2.17 -4.81 -5.37
CA HIS A 334 1.36 -5.09 -4.19
C HIS A 334 1.54 -4.03 -3.11
N TYR A 335 2.77 -3.57 -2.87
CA TYR A 335 3.02 -2.43 -1.97
C TYR A 335 2.27 -1.17 -2.45
N GLY A 336 2.39 -0.82 -3.74
CA GLY A 336 1.73 0.35 -4.30
C GLY A 336 0.21 0.28 -4.21
N TYR A 337 -0.38 -0.90 -4.43
CA TYR A 337 -1.82 -1.12 -4.29
C TYR A 337 -2.31 -0.97 -2.85
N GLN A 338 -1.63 -1.62 -1.89
CA GLN A 338 -2.03 -1.59 -0.47
C GLN A 338 -1.76 -0.23 0.16
N ALA A 339 -0.62 0.40 -0.14
CA ALA A 339 -0.29 1.74 0.34
C ALA A 339 -1.25 2.83 -0.20
N ALA A 340 -1.98 2.56 -1.30
CA ALA A 340 -2.98 3.49 -1.83
C ALA A 340 -4.35 3.40 -1.10
N GLN A 341 -4.64 2.32 -0.38
CA GLN A 341 -5.92 2.12 0.31
C GLN A 341 -6.08 3.02 1.54
N PHE A 342 -7.31 3.30 1.98
CA PHE A 342 -7.53 4.08 3.19
C PHE A 342 -7.11 3.30 4.43
N ALA A 343 -7.76 2.16 4.69
CA ALA A 343 -7.31 1.19 5.68
C ALA A 343 -6.06 0.45 5.17
N LYS A 344 -5.00 0.47 5.98
CA LYS A 344 -3.69 -0.10 5.60
C LYS A 344 -3.15 -1.00 6.73
N PRO A 345 -3.87 -2.07 7.12
CA PRO A 345 -3.39 -2.98 8.16
C PRO A 345 -2.09 -3.67 7.73
N GLY A 346 -1.13 -3.81 8.64
CA GLY A 346 0.19 -4.39 8.38
C GLY A 346 0.13 -5.79 7.76
N ARG A 347 -0.79 -6.65 8.23
CA ARG A 347 -1.00 -8.00 7.66
C ARG A 347 -1.28 -8.04 6.17
N TYR A 348 -1.84 -6.97 5.58
CA TYR A 348 -2.10 -6.92 4.14
C TYR A 348 -0.83 -6.74 3.30
N PHE A 349 0.29 -6.38 3.92
CA PHE A 349 1.61 -6.34 3.30
C PHE A 349 2.39 -7.65 3.48
N LEU A 350 1.96 -8.58 4.35
CA LEU A 350 2.65 -9.85 4.58
C LEU A 350 2.97 -10.62 3.27
N PRO A 351 2.10 -10.67 2.24
CA PRO A 351 2.40 -11.43 1.01
C PRO A 351 3.66 -10.99 0.24
N ILE A 352 4.19 -9.78 0.48
CA ILE A 352 5.45 -9.30 -0.12
C ILE A 352 6.69 -9.50 0.77
N TYR A 353 6.53 -9.86 2.04
CA TYR A 353 7.64 -10.11 2.97
C TYR A 353 8.60 -11.21 2.47
N PRO A 354 8.12 -12.35 1.92
CA PRO A 354 8.99 -13.35 1.30
C PRO A 354 9.87 -12.76 0.19
N ALA A 355 9.30 -11.93 -0.68
CA ALA A 355 10.03 -11.29 -1.78
C ALA A 355 11.02 -10.24 -1.28
N PHE A 356 10.67 -9.46 -0.25
CA PHE A 356 11.59 -8.56 0.43
C PHE A 356 12.78 -9.30 1.05
N ALA A 357 12.54 -10.41 1.75
CA ALA A 357 13.59 -11.24 2.33
C ALA A 357 14.49 -11.87 1.25
N VAL A 358 13.92 -12.33 0.13
CA VAL A 358 14.67 -12.79 -1.05
C VAL A 358 15.59 -11.68 -1.57
N LEU A 359 15.06 -10.49 -1.83
CA LEU A 359 15.83 -9.37 -2.36
C LEU A 359 16.91 -8.91 -1.38
N GLY A 360 16.59 -8.81 -0.09
CA GLY A 360 17.53 -8.47 0.97
C GLY A 360 18.65 -9.50 1.11
N GLY A 361 18.33 -10.79 1.16
CA GLY A 361 19.32 -11.86 1.29
C GLY A 361 20.24 -11.96 0.07
N VAL A 362 19.70 -11.82 -1.14
CA VAL A 362 20.49 -11.75 -2.38
C VAL A 362 21.39 -10.51 -2.40
N PHE A 363 20.87 -9.36 -1.99
CA PHE A 363 21.63 -8.10 -1.90
C PHE A 363 22.78 -8.20 -0.90
N LEU A 364 22.55 -8.73 0.30
CA LEU A 364 23.61 -8.96 1.29
C LEU A 364 24.67 -9.92 0.77
N CYS A 365 24.26 -11.01 0.12
CA CYS A 365 25.20 -11.96 -0.48
C CYS A 365 26.05 -11.29 -1.56
N TRP A 366 25.43 -10.45 -2.39
CA TRP A 366 26.14 -9.66 -3.39
C TRP A 366 27.10 -8.65 -2.75
N LEU A 367 26.64 -7.90 -1.75
CA LEU A 367 27.43 -6.88 -1.05
C LEU A 367 28.63 -7.50 -0.34
N ALA A 368 28.42 -8.61 0.37
CA ALA A 368 29.49 -9.36 1.02
C ALA A 368 30.52 -9.86 0.01
N TYR A 369 30.07 -10.32 -1.17
CA TYR A 369 30.97 -10.70 -2.25
C TYR A 369 31.77 -9.50 -2.80
N GLN A 370 31.13 -8.34 -2.99
CA GLN A 370 31.82 -7.13 -3.46
C GLN A 370 32.94 -6.71 -2.50
N LEU A 371 32.63 -6.67 -1.21
CA LEU A 371 33.59 -6.32 -0.16
C LEU A 371 34.72 -7.35 -0.02
N TYR A 372 34.45 -8.63 -0.34
CA TYR A 372 35.44 -9.71 -0.25
C TYR A 372 36.43 -9.78 -1.43
N LYS A 373 35.99 -9.46 -2.67
CA LYS A 373 36.77 -9.78 -3.89
C LYS A 373 37.11 -8.63 -4.83
N GLY A 374 36.49 -7.46 -4.72
CA GLY A 374 36.81 -6.30 -5.59
C GLY A 374 36.55 -6.46 -7.10
N ASP A 375 36.30 -7.68 -7.61
CA ASP A 375 36.19 -7.96 -9.04
C ASP A 375 34.76 -8.35 -9.45
N VAL A 376 34.04 -7.37 -9.97
CA VAL A 376 32.62 -7.41 -10.34
C VAL A 376 32.38 -8.36 -11.52
N ILE A 377 33.35 -8.49 -12.44
CA ILE A 377 33.16 -9.12 -13.75
C ILE A 377 33.13 -10.65 -13.63
N ALA A 378 33.98 -11.23 -12.79
CA ALA A 378 34.05 -12.69 -12.59
C ALA A 378 32.78 -13.27 -11.93
N TRP A 379 32.10 -12.52 -11.06
CA TRP A 379 30.82 -12.95 -10.46
C TRP A 379 29.67 -12.87 -11.45
N LEU A 380 29.64 -11.81 -12.27
CA LEU A 380 28.63 -11.62 -13.33
C LEU A 380 28.64 -12.76 -14.35
N GLN A 381 29.83 -13.24 -14.73
CA GLN A 381 29.97 -14.36 -15.67
C GLN A 381 29.47 -15.69 -15.07
N ARG A 382 29.64 -15.91 -13.77
CA ARG A 382 29.22 -17.16 -13.09
C ARG A 382 27.70 -17.30 -12.94
N ILE A 383 26.99 -16.20 -12.66
CA ILE A 383 25.51 -16.23 -12.55
C ILE A 383 24.85 -16.42 -13.91
N GLY A 384 25.44 -15.86 -14.98
CA GLY A 384 24.97 -16.10 -16.34
C GLY A 384 25.20 -17.54 -16.84
N GLN A 385 26.25 -18.22 -16.36
CA GLN A 385 26.62 -19.57 -16.80
C GLN A 385 25.98 -20.70 -15.96
N GLN A 386 25.64 -20.49 -14.69
CA GLN A 386 25.02 -21.52 -13.84
C GLN A 386 23.60 -21.96 -14.29
N SER A 387 23.00 -21.28 -15.27
CA SER A 387 21.76 -21.71 -15.93
C SER A 387 21.96 -22.85 -16.95
N ARG A 388 23.21 -23.16 -17.35
CA ARG A 388 23.50 -24.20 -18.35
C ARG A 388 24.53 -25.21 -17.80
N HIS A 389 24.01 -26.32 -17.26
CA HIS A 389 24.70 -27.59 -16.98
C HIS A 389 25.62 -27.70 -15.73
N SER A 390 25.17 -28.61 -14.83
CA SER A 390 25.89 -29.61 -14.01
C SER A 390 27.01 -29.25 -13.00
N ARG A 391 26.86 -29.90 -11.82
CA ARG A 391 27.81 -30.51 -10.86
C ARG A 391 29.14 -29.81 -10.51
N GLU A 392 29.32 -29.71 -9.18
CA GLU A 392 30.57 -29.62 -8.40
C GLU A 392 31.90 -29.47 -9.16
N SER A 393 32.56 -28.34 -8.93
CA SER A 393 34.02 -28.25 -9.01
C SER A 393 34.52 -27.22 -7.98
N SER A 394 35.48 -27.65 -7.15
CA SER A 394 36.15 -26.91 -6.08
C SER A 394 36.79 -25.58 -6.54
N PRO A 395 36.93 -24.56 -5.66
CA PRO A 395 37.54 -23.29 -6.06
C PRO A 395 39.09 -23.42 -6.16
N PRO A 396 39.75 -22.70 -7.10
CA PRO A 396 41.21 -22.66 -7.14
C PRO A 396 41.77 -21.79 -6.01
N GLN A 397 42.86 -22.26 -5.42
CA GLN A 397 43.74 -21.50 -4.53
C GLN A 397 44.63 -20.58 -5.36
N GLU A 398 44.46 -19.27 -5.22
CA GLU A 398 45.48 -18.29 -5.61
C GLU A 398 45.81 -17.40 -4.42
N ALA A 399 47.11 -17.20 -4.23
CA ALA A 399 47.75 -16.60 -3.07
C ALA A 399 47.44 -15.09 -2.93
N ARG A 400 47.28 -14.64 -1.67
CA ARG A 400 46.97 -13.25 -1.29
C ARG A 400 48.22 -12.53 -0.77
N ASP A 401 48.32 -11.24 -1.11
CA ASP A 401 49.26 -10.28 -0.53
C ASP A 401 48.68 -9.70 0.80
N PRO A 402 49.40 -9.70 1.95
CA PRO A 402 48.72 -9.75 3.26
C PRO A 402 48.45 -8.44 4.02
N SER A 403 48.85 -7.24 3.59
CA SER A 403 48.96 -6.12 4.56
C SER A 403 47.74 -5.18 4.70
N LEU A 404 46.78 -5.17 3.76
CA LEU A 404 45.53 -4.36 3.87
C LEU A 404 44.25 -5.11 3.43
N GLY A 405 44.38 -6.19 2.65
CA GLY A 405 43.25 -6.98 2.16
C GLY A 405 42.58 -7.85 3.24
N GLY A 406 43.26 -8.15 4.36
CA GLY A 406 42.73 -8.97 5.44
C GLY A 406 41.52 -8.36 6.16
N LEU A 407 41.63 -7.09 6.56
CA LEU A 407 40.57 -6.36 7.28
C LEU A 407 39.32 -6.11 6.40
N LEU A 408 39.51 -5.73 5.13
CA LEU A 408 38.40 -5.55 4.18
C LEU A 408 37.72 -6.87 3.81
N SER A 409 38.46 -7.98 3.79
CA SER A 409 37.88 -9.31 3.49
C SER A 409 36.94 -9.83 4.58
N LEU A 410 37.02 -9.30 5.80
CA LEU A 410 36.10 -9.63 6.90
C LEU A 410 34.88 -8.69 6.96
N ALA A 411 34.94 -7.50 6.35
CA ALA A 411 33.87 -6.50 6.45
C ALA A 411 32.51 -7.01 5.92
N GLY A 412 32.51 -7.74 4.79
CA GLY A 412 31.29 -8.29 4.20
C GLY A 412 30.59 -9.33 5.08
N PRO A 413 31.29 -10.41 5.50
CA PRO A 413 30.75 -11.39 6.44
C PRO A 413 30.35 -10.77 7.79
N THR A 414 31.13 -9.84 8.33
CA THR A 414 30.80 -9.16 9.59
C THR A 414 29.53 -8.34 9.47
N LEU A 415 29.35 -7.57 8.38
CA LEU A 415 28.12 -6.82 8.14
C LEU A 415 26.90 -7.75 8.02
N ALA A 416 27.03 -8.85 7.27
CA ALA A 416 25.97 -9.84 7.16
C ALA A 416 25.64 -10.46 8.54
N ALA A 417 26.65 -10.81 9.34
CA ALA A 417 26.46 -11.34 10.69
C ALA A 417 25.76 -10.32 11.62
N LEU A 418 26.17 -9.04 11.59
CA LEU A 418 25.53 -7.97 12.34
C LEU A 418 24.05 -7.81 11.96
N VAL A 419 23.75 -7.83 10.66
CA VAL A 419 22.36 -7.78 10.18
C VAL A 419 21.56 -8.95 10.76
N LEU A 420 22.06 -10.17 10.61
CA LEU A 420 21.36 -11.36 11.08
C LEU A 420 21.17 -11.34 12.60
N LEU A 421 22.20 -10.98 13.37
CA LEU A 421 22.13 -10.89 14.83
C LEU A 421 21.08 -9.87 15.27
N SER A 422 21.08 -8.67 14.69
CA SER A 422 20.09 -7.64 15.03
C SER A 422 18.67 -8.06 14.64
N THR A 423 18.47 -8.67 13.48
CA THR A 423 17.15 -9.18 13.07
C THR A 423 16.69 -10.33 13.97
N CYS A 424 17.56 -11.28 14.31
CA CYS A 424 17.24 -12.37 15.23
C CYS A 424 16.95 -11.85 16.64
N ALA A 425 17.68 -10.84 17.11
CA ALA A 425 17.50 -10.21 18.41
C ALA A 425 16.10 -9.56 18.52
N TRP A 426 15.67 -8.84 17.48
CA TRP A 426 14.32 -8.27 17.42
C TRP A 426 13.24 -9.36 17.42
N ALA A 427 13.38 -10.38 16.57
CA ALA A 427 12.45 -11.51 16.54
C ALA A 427 12.36 -12.23 17.90
N PHE A 428 13.50 -12.47 18.53
CA PHE A 428 13.56 -13.08 19.86
C PHE A 428 12.86 -12.21 20.90
N ALA A 429 13.14 -10.91 20.93
CA ALA A 429 12.52 -9.97 21.85
C ALA A 429 11.00 -9.99 21.73
N TYR A 430 10.50 -9.95 20.49
CA TYR A 430 9.09 -10.01 20.18
C TYR A 430 8.46 -11.33 20.63
N THR A 431 9.06 -12.49 20.32
CA THR A 431 8.47 -13.80 20.69
C THR A 431 8.31 -14.06 22.18
N ARG A 432 8.95 -13.27 23.05
CA ARG A 432 8.76 -13.36 24.49
C ARG A 432 7.32 -13.10 24.92
N ILE A 433 6.56 -12.36 24.12
CA ILE A 433 5.17 -12.02 24.41
C ILE A 433 4.26 -13.26 24.43
N TYR A 434 4.60 -14.28 23.63
CA TYR A 434 3.86 -15.53 23.55
C TYR A 434 4.30 -16.53 24.63
N THR A 435 5.26 -16.16 25.49
CA THR A 435 5.70 -17.02 26.61
C THR A 435 4.96 -16.74 27.92
N GLU A 436 4.13 -15.70 27.93
CA GLU A 436 3.28 -15.32 29.04
C GLU A 436 1.83 -15.11 28.55
N PRO A 437 0.82 -15.29 29.41
CA PRO A 437 -0.55 -14.94 29.05
C PRO A 437 -0.69 -13.45 28.70
N VAL A 438 -1.54 -13.15 27.72
CA VAL A 438 -1.86 -11.77 27.31
C VAL A 438 -2.38 -10.93 28.49
N ALA A 439 -2.09 -9.62 28.48
CA ALA A 439 -2.45 -8.70 29.56
C ALA A 439 -3.93 -8.73 29.98
N ARG A 440 -4.86 -8.99 29.04
CA ARG A 440 -6.30 -9.16 29.36
C ARG A 440 -6.56 -10.40 30.23
N VAL A 441 -5.83 -11.50 30.02
CA VAL A 441 -5.91 -12.71 30.85
C VAL A 441 -5.37 -12.41 32.24
N HIS A 442 -4.17 -11.81 32.35
CA HIS A 442 -3.59 -11.41 33.63
C HIS A 442 -4.49 -10.45 34.42
N ALA A 443 -5.06 -9.45 33.75
CA ALA A 443 -6.00 -8.52 34.38
C ALA A 443 -7.25 -9.25 34.89
N SER A 444 -7.76 -10.23 34.14
CA SER A 444 -8.94 -11.01 34.52
C SER A 444 -8.69 -11.88 35.74
N GLU A 445 -7.55 -12.59 35.79
CA GLU A 445 -7.14 -13.37 36.96
C GLU A 445 -6.98 -12.47 38.20
N TRP A 446 -6.35 -11.31 38.03
CA TRP A 446 -6.20 -10.36 39.12
C TRP A 446 -7.56 -9.85 39.63
N ILE A 447 -8.50 -9.53 38.73
CA ILE A 447 -9.86 -9.11 39.09
C ILE A 447 -10.56 -10.21 39.90
N TYR A 448 -10.47 -11.48 39.48
CA TYR A 448 -11.09 -12.58 40.22
C TYR A 448 -10.57 -12.75 41.66
N GLN A 449 -9.31 -12.42 41.88
CA GLN A 449 -8.65 -12.57 43.18
C GLN A 449 -8.83 -11.35 44.09
N ASN A 450 -8.97 -10.14 43.53
CA ASN A 450 -8.84 -8.89 44.29
C ASN A 450 -10.10 -8.00 44.26
N VAL A 451 -10.99 -8.18 43.29
CA VAL A 451 -12.21 -7.35 43.16
C VAL A 451 -13.41 -8.11 43.74
N PRO A 452 -14.13 -7.54 44.72
CA PRO A 452 -15.28 -8.18 45.36
C PRO A 452 -16.39 -8.56 44.38
N ALA A 453 -17.13 -9.63 44.68
CA ALA A 453 -18.33 -9.97 43.91
C ALA A 453 -19.44 -8.92 44.11
N GLY A 454 -20.31 -8.76 43.11
CA GLY A 454 -21.46 -7.86 43.12
C GLY A 454 -21.16 -6.41 42.74
N VAL A 455 -19.88 -6.06 42.54
CA VAL A 455 -19.50 -4.71 42.07
C VAL A 455 -19.85 -4.49 40.60
N VAL A 456 -19.95 -3.23 40.21
CA VAL A 456 -20.23 -2.80 38.84
C VAL A 456 -18.93 -2.41 38.13
N LEU A 457 -18.65 -3.06 37.01
CA LEU A 457 -17.50 -2.76 36.13
C LEU A 457 -17.98 -2.06 34.86
N THR A 458 -17.19 -1.12 34.33
CA THR A 458 -17.48 -0.57 33.00
C THR A 458 -17.03 -1.50 31.88
N ALA A 459 -17.75 -1.50 30.77
CA ALA A 459 -17.31 -2.08 29.50
C ALA A 459 -17.42 -1.04 28.38
N GLU A 460 -16.33 -0.75 27.68
CA GLU A 460 -16.34 0.22 26.59
C GLU A 460 -16.96 -0.39 25.33
N LEU A 461 -17.94 0.30 24.74
CA LEU A 461 -18.51 -0.10 23.47
C LEU A 461 -17.41 -0.17 22.39
N TRP A 462 -17.31 -1.30 21.68
CA TRP A 462 -16.26 -1.66 20.70
C TRP A 462 -14.93 -2.22 21.26
N ASP A 463 -14.82 -2.48 22.56
CA ASP A 463 -13.69 -3.22 23.14
C ASP A 463 -14.15 -4.42 23.98
N ASP A 464 -13.22 -5.27 24.41
CA ASP A 464 -13.55 -6.47 25.20
C ASP A 464 -13.87 -6.11 26.66
N ALA A 465 -14.98 -6.63 27.19
CA ALA A 465 -15.31 -6.50 28.61
C ALA A 465 -14.40 -7.43 29.45
N LEU A 466 -13.87 -6.93 30.57
CA LEU A 466 -13.11 -7.73 31.52
C LEU A 466 -13.85 -7.82 32.86
N PRO A 467 -13.72 -8.95 33.58
CA PRO A 467 -12.82 -10.07 33.31
C PRO A 467 -13.32 -11.05 32.23
N LEU A 468 -12.38 -11.64 31.48
CA LEU A 468 -12.63 -12.66 30.44
C LEU A 468 -13.05 -13.99 31.06
N ARG A 469 -13.93 -14.74 30.38
CA ARG A 469 -14.22 -16.14 30.74
C ARG A 469 -12.97 -17.01 30.51
N LEU A 470 -12.27 -17.38 31.59
CA LEU A 470 -11.05 -18.19 31.52
C LEU A 470 -11.35 -19.68 31.78
N PRO A 471 -10.55 -20.61 31.22
CA PRO A 471 -10.60 -22.02 31.60
C PRO A 471 -10.53 -22.21 33.12
N GLY A 472 -11.42 -23.04 33.67
CA GLY A 472 -11.55 -23.27 35.12
C GLY A 472 -12.30 -22.17 35.89
N HIS A 473 -12.60 -21.02 35.27
CA HIS A 473 -13.31 -19.87 35.87
C HIS A 473 -14.48 -19.39 35.00
N VAL A 474 -15.11 -20.29 34.25
CA VAL A 474 -16.10 -19.96 33.20
C VAL A 474 -17.28 -19.11 33.72
N HIS A 475 -17.73 -19.38 34.95
CA HIS A 475 -18.81 -18.63 35.61
C HIS A 475 -18.32 -17.47 36.49
N ALA A 476 -17.01 -17.26 36.59
CA ALA A 476 -16.47 -16.21 37.43
C ALA A 476 -16.89 -14.80 36.97
N PRO A 477 -16.99 -14.48 35.66
CA PRO A 477 -17.53 -13.19 35.21
C PRO A 477 -18.96 -12.91 35.65
N ASP A 478 -19.76 -13.95 35.89
CA ASP A 478 -21.19 -13.83 36.23
C ASP A 478 -21.39 -13.24 37.64
N ARG A 479 -20.32 -13.07 38.42
CA ARG A 479 -20.34 -12.42 39.76
C ARG A 479 -20.30 -10.89 39.69
N TYR A 480 -20.06 -10.30 38.52
CA TYR A 480 -19.95 -8.86 38.33
C TYR A 480 -21.12 -8.33 37.51
N GLN A 481 -21.50 -7.08 37.75
CA GLN A 481 -22.44 -6.36 36.91
C GLN A 481 -21.66 -5.48 35.93
N TYR A 482 -22.20 -5.27 34.73
CA TYR A 482 -21.54 -4.47 33.69
C TYR A 482 -22.40 -3.28 33.30
N VAL A 483 -21.76 -2.12 33.18
CA VAL A 483 -22.36 -0.93 32.59
C VAL A 483 -21.58 -0.51 31.36
N GLN A 484 -22.28 -0.27 30.25
CA GLN A 484 -21.64 0.03 28.99
C GLN A 484 -21.32 1.53 28.87
N LEU A 485 -20.11 1.86 28.40
CA LEU A 485 -19.72 3.22 28.08
C LEU A 485 -19.81 3.46 26.56
N PRO A 486 -20.67 4.40 26.09
CA PRO A 486 -20.90 4.66 24.66
C PRO A 486 -19.79 5.54 24.05
N VAL A 487 -18.52 5.20 24.24
CA VAL A 487 -17.35 6.07 23.95
C VAL A 487 -17.26 6.52 22.49
N PHE A 488 -17.65 5.67 21.53
CA PHE A 488 -17.65 6.00 20.10
C PHE A 488 -18.95 6.65 19.58
N SER A 489 -19.98 6.78 20.41
CA SER A 489 -21.19 7.52 20.03
C SER A 489 -20.88 9.01 19.85
N ALA A 490 -21.69 9.73 19.07
CA ALA A 490 -21.51 11.17 18.90
C ALA A 490 -21.62 11.93 20.24
N ASP A 491 -20.75 12.92 20.45
CA ASP A 491 -20.75 13.74 21.66
C ASP A 491 -21.98 14.67 21.68
N THR A 492 -23.01 14.26 22.41
CA THR A 492 -24.30 14.94 22.56
C THR A 492 -24.64 15.11 24.04
N PRO A 493 -25.54 16.03 24.41
CA PRO A 493 -26.05 16.13 25.78
C PRO A 493 -26.60 14.80 26.31
N ASN A 494 -27.30 14.03 25.46
CA ASN A 494 -27.81 12.71 25.85
C ASN A 494 -26.69 11.72 26.18
N LYS A 495 -25.62 11.67 25.37
CA LYS A 495 -24.44 10.84 25.67
C LYS A 495 -23.79 11.25 26.99
N LEU A 496 -23.73 12.55 27.28
CA LEU A 496 -23.19 13.03 28.57
C LEU A 496 -24.00 12.47 29.75
N GLU A 497 -25.34 12.50 29.68
CA GLU A 497 -26.20 11.89 30.70
C GLU A 497 -25.97 10.38 30.83
N GLU A 498 -25.90 9.67 29.70
CA GLU A 498 -25.62 8.23 29.69
C GLU A 498 -24.27 7.91 30.34
N MET A 499 -23.23 8.69 30.04
CA MET A 499 -21.91 8.54 30.65
C MET A 499 -21.94 8.86 32.14
N ILE A 500 -22.61 9.94 32.57
CA ILE A 500 -22.74 10.27 34.00
C ILE A 500 -23.47 9.15 34.74
N GLN A 501 -24.57 8.63 34.19
CA GLN A 501 -25.33 7.53 34.76
C GLN A 501 -24.46 6.27 34.89
N ALA A 502 -23.72 5.92 33.84
CA ALA A 502 -22.81 4.77 33.84
C ALA A 502 -21.70 4.92 34.89
N LEU A 503 -21.05 6.09 34.94
CA LEU A 503 -20.00 6.39 35.93
C LEU A 503 -20.56 6.45 37.36
N THR A 504 -21.83 6.83 37.54
CA THR A 504 -22.48 6.86 38.87
C THR A 504 -22.68 5.44 39.39
N GLN A 505 -23.03 4.50 38.52
CA GLN A 505 -23.21 3.09 38.88
C GLN A 505 -21.89 2.34 39.04
N ALA A 506 -20.87 2.66 38.24
CA ALA A 506 -19.61 1.92 38.20
C ALA A 506 -18.78 2.06 39.49
N ASP A 507 -18.31 0.94 40.04
CA ASP A 507 -17.33 0.92 41.13
C ASP A 507 -15.90 0.95 40.57
N TYR A 508 -15.69 0.34 39.40
CA TYR A 508 -14.42 0.33 38.70
C TYR A 508 -14.60 0.70 37.22
N ILE A 509 -13.63 1.45 36.70
CA ILE A 509 -13.51 1.66 35.25
C ILE A 509 -12.43 0.73 34.72
N VAL A 510 -12.80 -0.02 33.68
CA VAL A 510 -11.90 -0.90 32.95
C VAL A 510 -11.72 -0.39 31.54
N VAL A 511 -10.47 -0.05 31.19
CA VAL A 511 -10.05 0.23 29.81
C VAL A 511 -9.23 -0.98 29.37
N SER A 512 -9.78 -1.79 28.45
CA SER A 512 -9.21 -3.11 28.13
C SER A 512 -8.02 -3.04 27.16
N SER A 513 -7.93 -1.97 26.38
CA SER A 513 -6.88 -1.78 25.38
C SER A 513 -6.77 -0.32 24.93
N SER A 514 -5.81 -0.06 24.05
CA SER A 514 -5.61 1.23 23.40
C SER A 514 -6.63 1.55 22.29
N ARG A 515 -7.52 0.61 21.92
CA ARG A 515 -8.46 0.75 20.78
C ARG A 515 -9.31 2.02 20.89
N THR A 516 -9.83 2.30 22.08
CA THR A 516 -10.76 3.39 22.34
C THR A 516 -10.01 4.68 22.65
N HIS A 517 -9.33 4.74 23.80
CA HIS A 517 -8.66 5.94 24.30
C HIS A 517 -7.47 6.37 23.44
N GLY A 518 -6.79 5.44 22.76
CA GLY A 518 -5.70 5.74 21.84
C GLY A 518 -6.18 6.51 20.62
N VAL A 519 -7.32 6.13 20.07
CA VAL A 519 -7.92 6.73 18.87
C VAL A 519 -8.70 8.00 19.19
N ILE A 520 -9.60 7.95 20.18
CA ILE A 520 -10.52 9.06 20.50
C ILE A 520 -9.74 10.31 20.91
N ARG A 521 -8.67 10.19 21.72
CA ARG A 521 -7.85 11.34 22.16
C ARG A 521 -7.19 12.09 21.00
N GLN A 522 -6.99 11.44 19.86
CA GLN A 522 -6.41 12.02 18.65
C GLN A 522 -7.46 12.67 17.74
N LEU A 523 -8.75 12.55 18.05
CA LEU A 523 -9.86 13.03 17.23
C LEU A 523 -10.75 14.05 17.97
N PRO A 524 -10.20 15.14 18.55
CA PRO A 524 -10.99 16.12 19.28
C PRO A 524 -12.01 16.86 18.41
N ALA A 525 -11.82 16.89 17.08
CA ALA A 525 -12.80 17.47 16.15
C ALA A 525 -14.10 16.66 16.08
N ARG A 526 -14.04 15.34 16.30
CA ARG A 526 -15.21 14.46 16.31
C ARG A 526 -15.72 14.13 17.71
N TYR A 527 -14.79 13.94 18.65
CA TYR A 527 -15.09 13.56 20.03
C TYR A 527 -14.54 14.61 21.02
N PRO A 528 -14.98 15.88 20.96
CA PRO A 528 -14.44 16.95 21.78
C PRO A 528 -14.61 16.70 23.29
N MET A 529 -15.77 16.16 23.70
CA MET A 529 -16.08 15.82 25.09
C MET A 529 -15.40 14.52 25.50
N THR A 530 -15.52 13.46 24.70
CA THR A 530 -14.98 12.14 25.08
C THR A 530 -13.44 12.12 25.08
N SER A 531 -12.79 12.96 24.26
CA SER A 531 -11.35 13.19 24.36
C SER A 531 -10.96 13.73 25.75
N GLN A 532 -11.77 14.62 26.31
CA GLN A 532 -11.53 15.22 27.63
C GLN A 532 -11.90 14.25 28.76
N TYR A 533 -12.92 13.40 28.57
CA TYR A 533 -13.20 12.28 29.46
C TYR A 533 -11.94 11.45 29.71
N TYR A 534 -11.24 10.98 28.67
CA TYR A 534 -10.01 10.22 28.88
C TYR A 534 -8.90 11.04 29.54
N ARG A 535 -8.71 12.31 29.16
CA ARG A 535 -7.69 13.16 29.82
C ARG A 535 -7.96 13.28 31.32
N HIS A 536 -9.20 13.53 31.72
CA HIS A 536 -9.60 13.65 33.12
C HIS A 536 -9.61 12.31 33.87
N LEU A 537 -9.94 11.21 33.20
CA LEU A 537 -9.86 9.85 33.75
C LEU A 537 -8.42 9.51 34.13
N PHE A 538 -7.48 9.62 33.18
CA PHE A 538 -6.07 9.31 33.43
C PHE A 538 -5.41 10.28 34.42
N ALA A 539 -5.93 11.50 34.56
CA ALA A 539 -5.50 12.47 35.56
C ALA A 539 -6.13 12.24 36.96
N GLY A 540 -7.08 11.30 37.09
CA GLY A 540 -7.82 11.07 38.33
C GLY A 540 -8.86 12.14 38.68
N ALA A 541 -9.07 13.13 37.80
CA ALA A 541 -9.94 14.28 38.06
C ALA A 541 -11.43 13.92 38.12
N LEU A 542 -11.85 12.80 37.50
CA LEU A 542 -13.24 12.34 37.49
C LEU A 542 -13.69 11.67 38.81
N GLY A 543 -12.84 11.55 39.83
CA GLY A 543 -13.16 10.80 41.05
C GLY A 543 -12.93 9.29 40.91
N PHE A 544 -12.04 8.90 40.00
CA PHE A 544 -11.56 7.54 39.83
C PHE A 544 -10.04 7.54 39.87
N ALA A 545 -9.44 6.83 40.82
CA ALA A 545 -7.98 6.77 40.95
C ALA A 545 -7.42 5.60 40.14
N PRO A 546 -6.25 5.76 39.46
CA PRO A 546 -5.56 4.63 38.84
C PRO A 546 -5.26 3.56 39.88
N LEU A 547 -5.72 2.34 39.64
CA LEU A 547 -5.56 1.20 40.55
C LEU A 547 -4.39 0.31 40.10
N ARG A 548 -4.41 -0.10 38.83
CA ARG A 548 -3.39 -1.00 38.27
C ARG A 548 -3.36 -0.93 36.75
N THR A 549 -2.18 -1.11 36.17
CA THR A 549 -1.98 -1.25 34.72
C THR A 549 -1.35 -2.61 34.44
N PHE A 550 -1.84 -3.31 33.41
CA PHE A 550 -1.26 -4.54 32.89
C PHE A 550 -0.79 -4.29 31.47
N THR A 551 0.48 -4.57 31.20
CA THR A 551 1.09 -4.48 29.88
C THR A 551 2.19 -5.53 29.79
N HIS A 552 2.52 -5.94 28.57
CA HIS A 552 3.64 -6.83 28.32
C HIS A 552 4.30 -6.44 27.00
N PHE A 553 5.49 -5.84 27.09
CA PHE A 553 6.25 -5.40 25.93
C PHE A 553 7.23 -6.48 25.45
N PRO A 554 7.62 -6.47 24.16
CA PRO A 554 8.79 -7.21 23.68
C PRO A 554 10.01 -6.91 24.55
N HIS A 555 10.78 -7.92 24.94
CA HIS A 555 11.93 -7.72 25.81
C HIS A 555 13.14 -8.59 25.46
N LEU A 556 14.33 -8.05 25.63
CA LEU A 556 15.60 -8.74 25.36
C LEU A 556 16.60 -8.47 26.48
N LEU A 557 17.13 -9.53 27.09
CA LEU A 557 18.13 -9.43 28.17
C LEU A 557 17.70 -8.49 29.32
N GLY A 558 16.41 -8.48 29.66
CA GLY A 558 15.83 -7.61 30.69
C GLY A 558 15.49 -6.18 30.24
N TRP A 559 15.74 -5.83 28.98
CA TRP A 559 15.35 -4.54 28.40
C TRP A 559 13.99 -4.66 27.71
N GLU A 560 13.01 -3.88 28.14
CA GLU A 560 11.71 -3.75 27.47
C GLU A 560 11.79 -2.77 26.29
N ILE A 561 11.10 -3.10 25.20
CA ILE A 561 11.00 -2.30 23.99
C ILE A 561 9.56 -1.82 23.86
N ASP A 562 9.33 -0.55 24.19
CA ASP A 562 8.00 0.08 24.09
C ASP A 562 7.53 0.13 22.62
N ASP A 563 6.50 -0.65 22.31
CA ASP A 563 5.83 -0.71 21.01
C ASP A 563 4.43 -0.08 21.02
N SER A 564 4.11 0.79 21.99
CA SER A 564 2.82 1.47 22.12
C SER A 564 2.43 2.37 20.93
N GLN A 565 3.38 2.63 20.03
CA GLN A 565 3.18 3.37 18.77
C GLN A 565 3.02 2.45 17.55
N ALA A 566 2.97 1.13 17.75
CA ALA A 566 2.66 0.18 16.69
C ALA A 566 1.18 0.24 16.31
N GLU A 567 0.84 -0.29 15.13
CA GLU A 567 -0.55 -0.33 14.69
C GLU A 567 -1.44 -1.23 15.55
N GLU A 568 -2.76 -1.13 15.36
CA GLU A 568 -3.78 -1.82 16.16
C GLU A 568 -3.51 -3.33 16.31
N GLN A 569 -2.92 -3.98 15.31
CA GLN A 569 -2.64 -5.42 15.37
C GLN A 569 -1.70 -5.81 16.52
N PHE A 570 -0.74 -4.94 16.80
CA PHE A 570 0.21 -5.12 17.90
C PHE A 570 -0.44 -4.69 19.21
N ILE A 571 -0.87 -3.42 19.30
CA ILE A 571 -1.23 -2.79 20.58
C ILE A 571 -2.63 -3.12 21.11
N VAL A 572 -3.45 -3.84 20.34
CA VAL A 572 -4.80 -4.27 20.76
C VAL A 572 -4.93 -5.79 20.80
N PHE A 573 -4.28 -6.54 19.92
CA PHE A 573 -4.41 -8.01 19.90
C PHE A 573 -3.26 -8.70 20.63
N ASP A 574 -2.01 -8.42 20.30
CA ASP A 574 -0.85 -9.07 20.95
C ASP A 574 -0.50 -8.44 22.31
N HIS A 575 -0.41 -7.10 22.36
CA HIS A 575 0.07 -6.31 23.49
C HIS A 575 -0.96 -5.27 23.98
N PRO A 576 -2.21 -5.67 24.31
CA PRO A 576 -3.15 -4.73 24.88
C PRO A 576 -2.60 -4.17 26.20
N THR A 577 -2.73 -2.87 26.40
CA THR A 577 -2.53 -2.26 27.72
C THR A 577 -3.87 -2.14 28.41
N VAL A 578 -4.03 -2.82 29.55
CA VAL A 578 -5.24 -2.77 30.38
C VAL A 578 -5.02 -1.77 31.52
N HIS A 579 -5.94 -0.83 31.69
CA HIS A 579 -5.96 0.08 32.83
C HIS A 579 -7.21 -0.15 33.69
N LEU A 580 -6.99 -0.29 35.00
CA LEU A 580 -8.03 -0.37 36.02
C LEU A 580 -8.03 0.90 36.85
N PHE A 581 -9.21 1.46 37.08
CA PHE A 581 -9.43 2.58 37.99
C PHE A 581 -10.50 2.21 39.01
N VAL A 582 -10.38 2.73 40.23
CA VAL A 582 -11.34 2.52 41.32
C VAL A 582 -12.02 3.84 41.67
N LYS A 583 -13.34 3.81 41.90
CA LYS A 583 -14.11 4.98 42.34
C LYS A 583 -13.61 5.43 43.72
N THR A 584 -13.43 6.73 43.88
CA THR A 584 -13.05 7.35 45.16
C THR A 584 -14.23 8.13 45.75
N ALA A 585 -14.08 8.55 47.01
CA ALA A 585 -15.04 9.43 47.67
C ALA A 585 -15.17 10.82 46.99
N ASP A 586 -14.23 11.19 46.10
CA ASP A 586 -14.23 12.45 45.37
C ASP A 586 -15.09 12.43 44.09
N TYR A 587 -15.74 11.30 43.79
CA TYR A 587 -16.66 11.18 42.68
C TYR A 587 -17.97 11.95 42.95
N SER A 588 -18.36 12.82 42.02
CA SER A 588 -19.74 13.34 41.96
C SER A 588 -20.21 13.53 40.51
N PRO A 589 -21.49 13.25 40.22
CA PRO A 589 -22.10 13.51 38.89
C PRO A 589 -21.90 14.96 38.41
N GLU A 590 -22.02 15.93 39.32
CA GLU A 590 -21.87 17.35 39.04
C GLU A 590 -20.44 17.69 38.62
N LYS A 591 -19.43 17.07 39.24
CA LYS A 591 -18.02 17.27 38.88
C LYS A 591 -17.75 16.75 37.47
N VAL A 592 -18.27 15.57 37.12
CA VAL A 592 -18.16 15.01 35.77
C VAL A 592 -18.82 15.97 34.76
N ARG A 593 -20.02 16.46 35.06
CA ARG A 593 -20.74 17.43 34.21
C ARG A 593 -19.93 18.69 33.97
N VAL A 594 -19.42 19.33 35.03
CA VAL A 594 -18.62 20.57 34.94
C VAL A 594 -17.36 20.37 34.08
N LEU A 595 -16.73 19.20 34.13
CA LEU A 595 -15.53 18.90 33.35
C LEU A 595 -15.82 18.58 31.88
N LEU A 596 -16.99 18.04 31.55
CA LEU A 596 -17.28 17.50 30.20
C LEU A 596 -18.25 18.36 29.39
N GLU A 597 -19.29 18.91 30.00
CA GLU A 597 -20.33 19.72 29.34
C GLU A 597 -19.78 20.90 28.52
N PRO A 598 -18.76 21.66 28.96
CA PRO A 598 -18.20 22.78 28.19
C PRO A 598 -17.60 22.37 26.83
N HIS A 599 -17.36 21.08 26.62
CA HIS A 599 -16.78 20.53 25.39
C HIS A 599 -17.83 20.00 24.41
N LEU A 600 -19.12 20.08 24.72
CA LEU A 600 -20.18 19.77 23.77
C LEU A 600 -20.26 20.87 22.70
N THR A 601 -20.20 20.49 21.42
CA THR A 601 -20.32 21.41 20.29
C THR A 601 -21.78 21.57 19.85
N VAL A 602 -22.15 22.76 19.36
CA VAL A 602 -23.54 23.06 18.91
C VAL A 602 -23.98 22.21 17.70
N LEU A 603 -23.03 21.66 16.93
CA LEU A 603 -23.29 20.74 15.83
C LEU A 603 -22.57 19.41 16.12
N PRO A 604 -23.29 18.27 16.20
CA PRO A 604 -22.67 16.96 16.21
C PRO A 604 -22.04 16.74 14.84
N GLN A 605 -20.71 16.83 14.74
CA GLN A 605 -20.04 16.54 13.48
C GLN A 605 -19.88 15.03 13.35
N THR A 606 -20.83 14.37 12.67
CA THR A 606 -20.66 12.97 12.21
C THR A 606 -19.66 12.94 11.05
N LEU A 607 -18.38 13.20 11.35
CA LEU A 607 -17.30 13.14 10.37
C LEU A 607 -16.90 11.69 10.14
N THR A 608 -16.95 11.26 8.89
CA THR A 608 -16.40 9.96 8.50
C THR A 608 -14.89 9.92 8.74
N PRO A 609 -14.28 8.73 8.95
CA PRO A 609 -12.83 8.61 9.08
C PRO A 609 -12.04 9.31 7.97
N LYS A 610 -12.51 9.20 6.72
CA LYS A 610 -11.87 9.86 5.57
C LYS A 610 -11.96 11.38 5.67
N GLN A 611 -13.08 11.93 6.15
CA GLN A 611 -13.21 13.37 6.36
C GLN A 611 -12.32 13.87 7.49
N LEU A 612 -12.06 13.06 8.53
CA LEU A 612 -11.19 13.40 9.66
C LEU A 612 -9.69 13.45 9.33
N THR A 613 -9.27 12.78 8.24
CA THR A 613 -7.92 12.97 7.67
C THR A 613 -7.66 14.45 7.36
N TYR A 614 -8.73 15.21 7.12
CA TYR A 614 -8.71 16.63 6.90
C TYR A 614 -9.46 17.30 8.06
N ASN A 615 -9.16 18.56 8.39
CA ASN A 615 -9.75 19.20 9.57
C ASN A 615 -11.24 19.59 9.35
N GLY A 616 -12.12 18.64 9.03
CA GLY A 616 -13.55 18.87 8.78
C GLY A 616 -13.81 19.79 7.58
N LEU A 617 -13.15 19.54 6.43
CA LEU A 617 -13.08 20.44 5.26
C LEU A 617 -12.30 21.75 5.48
N LEU A 618 -11.84 22.02 6.70
CA LEU A 618 -10.97 23.15 6.99
C LEU A 618 -9.51 22.82 6.73
N LEU A 619 -8.75 23.85 6.40
CA LEU A 619 -7.30 23.82 6.43
C LEU A 619 -6.83 23.70 7.89
N THR A 620 -5.75 22.93 8.11
CA THR A 620 -5.05 22.91 9.41
C THR A 620 -4.46 24.29 9.73
N ALA A 621 -4.26 24.62 11.00
CA ALA A 621 -3.64 25.87 11.43
C ALA A 621 -2.26 26.10 10.76
N ALA A 622 -1.42 25.07 10.72
CA ALA A 622 -0.10 25.12 10.06
C ALA A 622 -0.21 25.40 8.55
N HIS A 623 -1.23 24.86 7.88
CA HIS A 623 -1.47 25.17 6.47
C HIS A 623 -1.91 26.63 6.31
N GLN A 624 -2.86 27.11 7.12
CA GLN A 624 -3.31 28.50 7.09
C GLN A 624 -2.16 29.49 7.34
N GLU A 625 -1.24 29.17 8.25
CA GLU A 625 -0.04 29.96 8.50
C GLU A 625 0.89 29.97 7.27
N SER A 626 1.14 28.81 6.66
CA SER A 626 1.94 28.75 5.42
C SER A 626 1.37 29.55 4.25
N LEU A 627 0.05 29.75 4.20
CA LEU A 627 -0.59 30.61 3.19
C LEU A 627 -0.32 32.09 3.45
N LYS A 628 -0.24 32.52 4.72
CA LYS A 628 0.11 33.90 5.08
C LYS A 628 1.55 34.21 4.67
N ASP A 629 2.44 33.23 4.82
CA ASP A 629 3.85 33.34 4.44
C ASP A 629 4.10 33.23 2.92
N SER A 630 3.08 32.84 2.14
CA SER A 630 3.21 32.60 0.71
C SER A 630 3.49 33.85 -0.13
N GLY A 631 3.55 35.05 0.47
CA GLY A 631 3.90 36.32 -0.19
C GLY A 631 2.74 36.98 -0.95
N SER A 632 2.87 38.27 -1.28
CA SER A 632 1.81 39.06 -1.95
C SER A 632 1.67 38.72 -3.44
N TRP A 633 0.58 39.11 -4.12
CA TRP A 633 0.44 38.91 -5.57
C TRP A 633 1.50 39.67 -6.38
N SER A 634 1.86 40.89 -5.97
CA SER A 634 2.89 41.71 -6.63
C SER A 634 4.30 41.10 -6.53
N ALA A 635 4.58 40.33 -5.48
CA ALA A 635 5.85 39.60 -5.33
C ALA A 635 6.02 38.49 -6.39
N TYR A 636 4.92 37.88 -6.85
CA TYR A 636 4.98 36.81 -7.86
C TYR A 636 4.89 37.35 -9.29
N PHE A 637 4.10 38.40 -9.49
CA PHE A 637 3.70 38.88 -10.82
C PHE A 637 4.02 40.37 -10.96
N ASN A 638 5.21 40.65 -11.47
CA ASN A 638 5.57 42.02 -11.82
C ASN A 638 4.99 42.40 -13.19
N ARG A 639 3.97 43.27 -13.19
CA ARG A 639 3.28 43.73 -14.40
C ARG A 639 4.18 44.47 -15.39
N SER A 640 5.26 45.11 -14.93
CA SER A 640 6.21 45.84 -15.79
C SER A 640 7.40 44.98 -16.23
N SER A 641 7.43 43.70 -15.89
CA SER A 641 8.50 42.80 -16.33
C SER A 641 8.44 42.52 -17.83
N ILE A 642 9.61 42.27 -18.44
CA ILE A 642 9.70 41.89 -19.86
C ILE A 642 8.87 40.65 -20.20
N VAL A 643 8.74 39.72 -19.24
CA VAL A 643 7.90 38.52 -19.40
C VAL A 643 6.45 38.89 -19.63
N ASN A 644 5.94 39.91 -18.94
CA ASN A 644 4.57 40.38 -19.08
C ASN A 644 4.39 41.39 -20.23
N ALA A 645 5.47 41.92 -20.80
CA ALA A 645 5.43 42.71 -22.04
C ALA A 645 5.19 41.84 -23.28
N VAL A 646 5.73 40.61 -23.30
CA VAL A 646 5.57 39.65 -24.41
C VAL A 646 5.15 38.24 -23.92
N PRO A 647 4.02 38.13 -23.20
CA PRO A 647 3.66 36.92 -22.47
C PRO A 647 3.38 35.73 -23.38
N TRP A 648 2.80 35.96 -24.56
CA TRP A 648 2.53 34.89 -25.54
C TRP A 648 3.81 34.23 -26.06
N LEU A 649 4.88 35.02 -26.27
CA LEU A 649 6.15 34.53 -26.78
C LEU A 649 6.90 33.73 -25.71
N VAL A 650 6.93 34.24 -24.47
CA VAL A 650 7.52 33.52 -23.34
C VAL A 650 6.78 32.22 -23.08
N TRP A 651 5.45 32.22 -23.15
CA TRP A 651 4.61 31.04 -23.00
C TRP A 651 4.93 29.97 -24.05
N TRP A 652 4.99 30.36 -25.32
CA TRP A 652 5.34 29.47 -26.43
C TRP A 652 6.77 28.91 -26.29
N LEU A 653 7.75 29.76 -25.99
CA LEU A 653 9.15 29.36 -25.77
C LEU A 653 9.29 28.38 -24.60
N ALA A 654 8.55 28.59 -23.51
CA ALA A 654 8.59 27.70 -22.36
C ALA A 654 8.13 26.28 -22.74
N ILE A 655 7.05 26.16 -23.49
CA ILE A 655 6.54 24.85 -23.95
C ILE A 655 7.51 24.20 -24.95
N LEU A 656 8.12 25.00 -25.84
CA LEU A 656 9.16 24.52 -26.74
C LEU A 656 10.33 23.91 -25.93
N LEU A 657 10.89 24.65 -24.98
CA LEU A 657 12.01 24.21 -24.14
C LEU A 657 11.66 22.96 -23.32
N LEU A 658 10.46 22.90 -22.74
CA LEU A 658 9.98 21.73 -22.01
C LEU A 658 9.85 20.50 -22.91
N GLY A 659 9.37 20.70 -24.14
CA GLY A 659 9.35 19.67 -25.18
C GLY A 659 10.76 19.15 -25.47
N TRP A 660 11.74 20.04 -25.69
CA TRP A 660 13.14 19.66 -25.92
C TRP A 660 13.77 18.93 -24.73
N ILE A 661 13.53 19.39 -23.51
CA ILE A 661 14.04 18.75 -22.29
C ILE A 661 13.48 17.32 -22.15
N THR A 662 12.21 17.11 -22.49
CA THR A 662 11.53 15.82 -22.27
C THR A 662 11.70 14.85 -23.44
N TRP A 663 11.94 15.37 -24.64
CA TRP A 663 11.96 14.59 -25.88
C TRP A 663 12.93 13.40 -25.86
N PRO A 664 14.17 13.48 -25.33
CA PRO A 664 15.07 12.33 -25.31
C PRO A 664 14.53 11.09 -24.60
N LEU A 665 13.68 11.27 -23.59
CA LEU A 665 13.01 10.16 -22.90
C LEU A 665 12.02 9.46 -23.84
N LEU A 666 11.20 10.24 -24.55
CA LEU A 666 10.19 9.73 -25.48
C LEU A 666 10.79 9.20 -26.78
N TRP A 667 11.93 9.75 -27.23
CA TRP A 667 12.59 9.39 -28.47
C TRP A 667 12.90 7.89 -28.57
N ARG A 668 13.18 7.25 -27.43
CA ARG A 668 13.36 5.79 -27.33
C ARG A 668 12.09 4.99 -27.14
N ILE A 669 11.08 5.57 -26.50
CA ILE A 669 9.82 4.90 -26.16
C ILE A 669 8.89 4.86 -27.37
N LEU A 670 8.94 5.90 -28.21
CA LEU A 670 8.08 6.08 -29.37
C LEU A 670 8.85 6.03 -30.70
N PRO A 671 9.66 4.99 -30.99
CA PRO A 671 10.41 4.90 -32.25
C PRO A 671 9.49 4.71 -33.47
N MET A 672 8.20 4.46 -33.22
CA MET A 672 7.18 4.26 -34.25
C MET A 672 6.55 5.56 -34.74
N ALA A 673 6.67 6.64 -33.98
CA ALA A 673 6.23 7.97 -34.39
C ALA A 673 7.23 8.57 -35.40
N PRO A 674 6.80 9.20 -36.51
CA PRO A 674 7.71 9.81 -37.48
C PRO A 674 8.70 10.80 -36.85
N ASP A 675 8.25 11.59 -35.89
CA ASP A 675 9.06 12.56 -35.13
C ASP A 675 9.65 11.97 -33.84
N HIS A 676 9.50 10.66 -33.64
CA HIS A 676 9.89 9.95 -32.42
C HIS A 676 9.33 10.60 -31.14
N GLY A 677 8.10 11.11 -31.20
CA GLY A 677 7.40 11.68 -30.05
C GLY A 677 7.82 13.11 -29.69
N TYR A 678 8.44 13.86 -30.61
CA TYR A 678 8.83 15.25 -30.39
C TYR A 678 7.65 16.16 -30.01
N LEU A 679 6.53 16.05 -30.71
CA LEU A 679 5.34 16.85 -30.41
C LEU A 679 4.69 16.45 -29.09
N VAL A 680 4.54 15.16 -28.86
CA VAL A 680 3.99 14.60 -27.62
C VAL A 680 4.85 14.98 -26.41
N ALA A 681 6.16 15.19 -26.60
CA ALA A 681 7.06 15.63 -25.54
C ALA A 681 6.66 16.98 -24.92
N LYS A 682 5.99 17.87 -25.66
CA LYS A 682 5.47 19.13 -25.11
C LYS A 682 4.38 18.87 -24.06
N SER A 683 3.44 17.96 -24.37
CA SER A 683 2.36 17.54 -23.47
C SER A 683 2.90 16.81 -22.24
N ILE A 684 3.79 15.84 -22.45
CA ILE A 684 4.37 15.03 -21.38
C ILE A 684 5.31 15.85 -20.49
N GLY A 685 6.10 16.76 -21.08
CA GLY A 685 6.97 17.66 -20.33
C GLY A 685 6.18 18.58 -19.41
N LEU A 686 5.11 19.18 -19.94
CA LEU A 686 4.19 20.00 -19.16
C LEU A 686 3.54 19.20 -18.01
N LEU A 687 3.13 17.95 -18.27
CA LEU A 687 2.58 17.06 -17.25
C LEU A 687 3.61 16.74 -16.16
N PHE A 688 4.85 16.39 -16.51
CA PHE A 688 5.88 16.05 -15.53
C PHE A 688 6.23 17.21 -14.60
N ILE A 689 6.38 18.43 -15.14
CA ILE A 689 6.72 19.59 -14.29
C ILE A 689 5.58 20.02 -13.38
N ALA A 690 4.33 19.64 -13.69
CA ALA A 690 3.18 19.88 -12.84
C ALA A 690 2.97 18.75 -11.82
N TYR A 691 3.09 17.50 -12.27
CA TYR A 691 2.80 16.31 -11.48
C TYR A 691 3.85 16.08 -10.39
N ILE A 692 5.15 16.25 -10.68
CA ILE A 692 6.21 16.01 -9.69
C ILE A 692 6.07 16.99 -8.50
N PRO A 693 5.98 18.32 -8.68
CA PRO A 693 5.76 19.23 -7.54
C PRO A 693 4.43 19.00 -6.84
N TRP A 694 3.36 18.70 -7.58
CA TRP A 694 2.06 18.38 -7.00
C TRP A 694 2.13 17.15 -6.09
N LEU A 695 2.81 16.08 -6.53
CA LEU A 695 2.99 14.85 -5.76
C LEU A 695 3.82 15.10 -4.49
N LEU A 696 4.93 15.84 -4.61
CA LEU A 696 5.80 16.18 -3.49
C LEU A 696 5.10 17.04 -2.43
N ALA A 697 4.21 17.94 -2.84
CA ALA A 697 3.44 18.74 -1.89
C ALA A 697 2.19 18.06 -1.35
N SER A 698 1.53 17.22 -2.14
CA SER A 698 0.38 16.44 -1.67
C SER A 698 0.80 15.36 -0.66
N SER A 699 2.05 14.89 -0.74
CA SER A 699 2.66 14.00 0.25
C SER A 699 3.26 14.72 1.47
N GLY A 700 3.23 16.06 1.49
CA GLY A 700 3.79 16.86 2.59
C GLY A 700 5.33 16.93 2.63
N VAL A 701 6.03 16.41 1.62
CA VAL A 701 7.50 16.35 1.58
C VAL A 701 8.12 17.72 1.31
N LEU A 702 7.61 18.46 0.32
CA LEU A 702 8.07 19.81 -0.04
C LEU A 702 6.90 20.74 -0.33
N ALA A 703 7.03 22.02 0.03
CA ALA A 703 6.08 23.04 -0.39
C ALA A 703 6.15 23.30 -1.90
N VAL A 704 5.02 23.52 -2.58
CA VAL A 704 5.02 23.93 -3.99
C VAL A 704 5.44 25.38 -4.14
N GLY A 705 6.46 25.59 -4.94
CA GLY A 705 6.88 26.90 -5.41
C GLY A 705 7.71 26.81 -6.69
N ARG A 706 8.30 27.95 -7.09
CA ARG A 706 9.20 28.00 -8.26
C ARG A 706 10.39 27.05 -8.11
N ALA A 707 10.94 26.93 -6.90
CA ALA A 707 12.08 26.06 -6.62
C ALA A 707 11.77 24.58 -6.88
N THR A 708 10.61 24.09 -6.43
CA THR A 708 10.19 22.71 -6.69
C THR A 708 9.88 22.44 -8.15
N THR A 709 9.35 23.43 -8.89
CA THR A 709 9.16 23.30 -10.34
C THR A 709 10.51 23.24 -11.07
N TRP A 710 11.49 24.05 -10.68
CA TRP A 710 12.85 23.96 -11.22
C TRP A 710 13.53 22.63 -10.89
N LEU A 711 13.32 22.10 -9.68
CA LEU A 711 13.78 20.76 -9.31
C LEU A 711 13.16 19.69 -10.22
N ALA A 712 11.85 19.75 -10.49
CA ALA A 712 11.20 18.82 -11.41
C ALA A 712 11.79 18.90 -12.82
N ILE A 713 12.02 20.12 -13.34
CA ILE A 713 12.70 20.33 -14.63
C ILE A 713 14.11 19.73 -14.60
N ALA A 714 14.87 19.93 -13.52
CA ALA A 714 16.21 19.38 -13.37
C ALA A 714 16.20 17.84 -13.34
N LEU A 715 15.26 17.21 -12.64
CA LEU A 715 15.13 15.75 -12.59
C LEU A 715 14.82 15.17 -13.97
N VAL A 716 13.86 15.75 -14.69
CA VAL A 716 13.53 15.34 -16.07
C VAL A 716 14.74 15.57 -16.99
N GLY A 717 15.40 16.73 -16.86
CA GLY A 717 16.60 17.07 -17.63
C GLY A 717 17.77 16.12 -17.39
N LEU A 718 18.03 15.72 -16.14
CA LEU A 718 19.06 14.74 -15.78
C LEU A 718 18.73 13.35 -16.35
N ALA A 719 17.46 12.93 -16.28
CA ALA A 719 17.02 11.68 -16.90
C ALA A 719 17.21 11.70 -18.43
N SER A 720 16.82 12.80 -19.08
CA SER A 720 17.04 13.01 -20.52
C SER A 720 18.52 13.05 -20.89
N ALA A 721 19.35 13.76 -20.12
CA ALA A 721 20.79 13.85 -20.33
C ALA A 721 21.46 12.48 -20.18
N PHE A 722 21.03 11.67 -19.21
CA PHE A 722 21.48 10.29 -19.04
C PHE A 722 21.16 9.41 -20.25
N VAL A 723 19.96 9.55 -20.82
CA VAL A 723 19.58 8.85 -22.05
C VAL A 723 20.46 9.33 -23.21
N LEU A 724 20.59 10.65 -23.42
CA LEU A 724 21.39 11.24 -24.50
C LEU A 724 22.86 10.87 -24.40
N ALA A 725 23.46 10.86 -23.21
CA ALA A 725 24.87 10.49 -23.03
C ALA A 725 25.16 9.09 -23.59
N ARG A 726 24.16 8.19 -23.58
CA ARG A 726 24.28 6.83 -24.12
C ARG A 726 23.91 6.71 -25.60
N THR A 727 23.20 7.70 -26.16
CA THR A 727 22.66 7.65 -27.53
C THR A 727 23.04 8.80 -28.42
N TRP A 728 23.94 9.67 -27.96
CA TRP A 728 24.22 10.95 -28.58
C TRP A 728 24.43 10.87 -30.10
N ARG A 729 25.27 9.92 -30.55
CA ARG A 729 25.55 9.71 -31.98
C ARG A 729 24.29 9.38 -32.78
N GLN A 730 23.45 8.47 -32.28
CA GLN A 730 22.21 8.06 -32.94
C GLN A 730 21.19 9.20 -32.97
N PHE A 731 21.10 9.96 -31.88
CA PHE A 731 20.20 11.09 -31.75
C PHE A 731 20.57 12.22 -32.74
N VAL A 732 21.86 12.58 -32.83
CA VAL A 732 22.33 13.61 -33.78
C VAL A 732 22.12 13.18 -35.24
N VAL A 733 22.35 11.90 -35.58
CA VAL A 733 22.06 11.38 -36.92
C VAL A 733 20.57 11.48 -37.24
N PHE A 734 19.71 11.11 -36.29
CA PHE A 734 18.27 11.23 -36.43
C PHE A 734 17.85 12.68 -36.70
N LEU A 735 18.36 13.65 -35.93
CA LEU A 735 18.07 15.08 -36.12
C LEU A 735 18.40 15.54 -37.55
N LYS A 736 19.57 15.14 -38.07
CA LYS A 736 20.00 15.49 -39.44
C LYS A 736 19.10 14.86 -40.50
N GLN A 737 18.75 13.58 -40.34
CA GLN A 737 17.94 12.83 -41.30
C GLN A 737 16.48 13.26 -41.32
N ARG A 738 15.92 13.64 -40.16
CA ARG A 738 14.49 13.91 -39.97
C ARG A 738 14.17 15.39 -39.77
N ARG A 739 15.11 16.30 -40.02
CA ARG A 739 14.94 17.76 -39.87
C ARG A 739 13.65 18.31 -40.48
N ALA A 740 13.25 17.80 -41.66
CA ALA A 740 12.07 18.27 -42.36
C ALA A 740 10.76 17.79 -41.72
N GLU A 741 10.77 16.62 -41.06
CA GLU A 741 9.62 16.14 -40.28
C GLU A 741 9.52 16.90 -38.96
N LEU A 742 10.65 17.24 -38.32
CA LEU A 742 10.68 18.03 -37.09
C LEU A 742 10.19 19.47 -37.29
N ILE A 743 10.64 20.14 -38.36
CA ILE A 743 10.19 21.49 -38.72
C ILE A 743 8.68 21.49 -39.01
N LEU A 744 8.20 20.49 -39.74
CA LEU A 744 6.78 20.35 -40.05
C LEU A 744 5.97 20.13 -38.76
N SER A 745 6.42 19.22 -37.89
CA SER A 745 5.81 18.99 -36.58
C SER A 745 5.73 20.29 -35.76
N GLU A 746 6.80 21.07 -35.71
CA GLU A 746 6.82 22.35 -35.00
C GLU A 746 5.89 23.39 -35.64
N ALA A 747 5.81 23.41 -36.97
CA ALA A 747 4.90 24.28 -37.70
C ALA A 747 3.44 23.95 -37.40
N VAL A 748 3.05 22.66 -37.32
CA VAL A 748 1.70 22.25 -36.92
C VAL A 748 1.36 22.81 -35.53
N PHE A 749 2.21 22.57 -34.53
CA PHE A 749 1.99 23.08 -33.18
C PHE A 749 1.90 24.62 -33.15
N THR A 750 2.85 25.29 -33.79
CA THR A 750 2.96 26.76 -33.76
C THR A 750 1.83 27.44 -34.51
N LEU A 751 1.44 26.94 -35.69
CA LEU A 751 0.34 27.50 -36.47
C LEU A 751 -1.00 27.32 -35.74
N CYS A 752 -1.26 26.15 -35.15
CA CYS A 752 -2.44 25.95 -34.32
C CYS A 752 -2.45 26.88 -33.10
N PHE A 753 -1.31 27.04 -32.42
CA PHE A 753 -1.19 27.96 -31.30
C PHE A 753 -1.48 29.41 -31.72
N LEU A 754 -0.87 29.89 -32.81
CA LEU A 754 -1.06 31.26 -33.30
C LEU A 754 -2.48 31.50 -33.80
N PHE A 755 -3.11 30.51 -34.45
CA PHE A 755 -4.50 30.61 -34.89
C PHE A 755 -5.44 30.78 -33.70
N PHE A 756 -5.37 29.90 -32.69
CA PHE A 756 -6.22 30.03 -31.50
C PHE A 756 -5.85 31.25 -30.64
N LEU A 757 -4.59 31.69 -30.68
CA LEU A 757 -4.18 32.94 -30.03
C LEU A 757 -4.87 34.12 -30.70
N TRP A 758 -4.89 34.17 -32.03
CA TRP A 758 -5.64 35.16 -32.79
C TRP A 758 -7.13 35.12 -32.43
N VAL A 759 -7.75 33.94 -32.35
CA VAL A 759 -9.14 33.79 -31.87
C VAL A 759 -9.33 34.35 -30.46
N ARG A 760 -8.40 34.13 -29.52
CA ARG A 760 -8.50 34.72 -28.17
C ARG A 760 -8.25 36.21 -28.14
N LEU A 761 -7.46 36.75 -29.07
CA LEU A 761 -7.24 38.20 -29.18
C LEU A 761 -8.51 38.94 -29.62
N THR A 762 -9.42 38.31 -30.36
CA THR A 762 -10.70 38.94 -30.75
C THR A 762 -11.72 38.99 -29.61
N ASN A 763 -11.60 38.11 -28.60
CA ASN A 763 -12.46 38.13 -27.41
C ASN A 763 -11.70 37.66 -26.16
N PRO A 764 -10.86 38.52 -25.55
CA PRO A 764 -10.03 38.15 -24.40
C PRO A 764 -10.79 38.14 -23.07
N ASP A 765 -12.08 38.51 -23.06
CA ASP A 765 -12.83 38.66 -21.82
C ASP A 765 -13.01 37.32 -21.09
N LEU A 766 -12.93 37.39 -19.76
CA LEU A 766 -13.06 36.27 -18.83
C LEU A 766 -14.44 36.24 -18.17
N TRP A 767 -15.27 37.27 -18.39
CA TRP A 767 -16.62 37.39 -17.85
C TRP A 767 -17.64 37.69 -18.94
N HIS A 768 -18.79 37.00 -18.94
CA HIS A 768 -19.95 37.39 -19.74
C HIS A 768 -21.24 36.94 -19.03
N PRO A 769 -22.26 37.81 -18.85
CA PRO A 769 -23.46 37.46 -18.06
C PRO A 769 -24.22 36.22 -18.55
N TYR A 770 -24.28 36.00 -19.87
CA TYR A 770 -25.05 34.90 -20.48
C TYR A 770 -24.19 33.78 -21.09
N TYR A 771 -22.89 34.02 -21.28
CA TYR A 771 -21.96 33.12 -22.00
C TYR A 771 -20.67 32.86 -21.20
N GLY A 772 -20.57 33.40 -19.99
CA GLY A 772 -19.40 33.29 -19.12
C GLY A 772 -19.31 31.96 -18.39
N GLY A 773 -20.46 31.31 -18.15
CA GLY A 773 -20.54 29.98 -17.55
C GLY A 773 -19.67 29.83 -16.31
N GLU A 774 -18.84 28.78 -16.30
CA GLU A 774 -17.96 28.42 -15.18
C GLU A 774 -16.62 29.16 -15.15
N LYS A 775 -16.30 30.02 -16.13
CA LYS A 775 -15.00 30.71 -16.22
C LYS A 775 -14.58 31.48 -14.95
N PRO A 776 -15.49 32.17 -14.23
CA PRO A 776 -15.12 32.88 -12.99
C PRO A 776 -14.71 31.90 -11.88
N MET A 777 -15.39 30.76 -11.80
CA MET A 777 -15.08 29.68 -10.88
C MET A 777 -13.74 29.02 -11.24
N ASP A 778 -13.52 28.73 -12.52
CA ASP A 778 -12.24 28.20 -13.02
C ASP A 778 -11.07 29.14 -12.75
N PHE A 779 -11.27 30.44 -12.95
CA PHE A 779 -10.24 31.44 -12.69
C PHE A 779 -9.96 31.57 -11.19
N ALA A 780 -10.98 31.49 -10.33
CA ALA A 780 -10.82 31.46 -8.88
C ALA A 780 -10.03 30.22 -8.42
N HIS A 781 -10.38 29.03 -8.91
CA HIS A 781 -9.63 27.79 -8.64
C HIS A 781 -8.19 27.86 -9.14
N MET A 782 -7.97 28.35 -10.36
CA MET A 782 -6.63 28.56 -10.91
C MET A 782 -5.80 29.48 -10.00
N ASN A 783 -6.37 30.60 -9.53
CA ASN A 783 -5.69 31.53 -8.64
C ASN A 783 -5.39 30.92 -7.27
N ALA A 784 -6.30 30.12 -6.72
CA ALA A 784 -6.06 29.38 -5.48
C ALA A 784 -4.86 28.43 -5.62
N LEU A 785 -4.75 27.71 -6.75
CA LEU A 785 -3.63 26.81 -7.05
C LEU A 785 -2.30 27.52 -7.30
N ILE A 786 -2.35 28.68 -7.94
CA ILE A 786 -1.17 29.54 -8.15
C ILE A 786 -0.58 29.98 -6.80
N LYS A 787 -1.45 30.30 -5.83
CA LYS A 787 -1.07 30.72 -4.48
C LYS A 787 -0.82 29.57 -3.50
N ALA A 788 -1.30 28.37 -3.80
CA ALA A 788 -1.17 27.22 -2.92
C ALA A 788 0.31 26.87 -2.67
N VAL A 789 0.67 26.76 -1.39
CA VAL A 789 1.99 26.30 -0.92
C VAL A 789 1.97 24.80 -0.61
N ARG A 790 0.82 24.28 -0.22
CA ARG A 790 0.57 22.87 0.08
C ARG A 790 -0.79 22.46 -0.52
N TYR A 791 -1.03 21.16 -0.61
CA TYR A 791 -2.31 20.61 -1.05
C TYR A 791 -3.02 19.89 0.10
N PRO A 792 -4.37 19.87 0.12
CA PRO A 792 -5.28 20.51 -0.84
C PRO A 792 -5.24 22.06 -0.77
N PRO A 793 -5.50 22.78 -1.88
CA PRO A 793 -5.40 24.25 -1.91
C PRO A 793 -6.57 24.89 -1.15
N PHE A 794 -6.46 26.15 -0.72
CA PHE A 794 -7.57 26.84 -0.05
C PHE A 794 -8.78 27.02 -0.98
N ASP A 795 -9.98 26.98 -0.41
CA ASP A 795 -11.23 27.22 -1.13
C ASP A 795 -11.50 28.72 -1.25
N PRO A 796 -11.61 29.28 -2.48
CA PRO A 796 -11.94 30.69 -2.66
C PRO A 796 -13.39 31.04 -2.25
N TRP A 797 -14.27 30.05 -2.10
CA TRP A 797 -15.69 30.21 -1.77
C TRP A 797 -16.04 29.77 -0.34
N PHE A 798 -15.15 29.07 0.37
CA PHE A 798 -15.36 28.60 1.74
C PHE A 798 -14.20 29.02 2.66
N ALA A 799 -14.44 30.04 3.49
CA ALA A 799 -13.41 30.66 4.32
C ALA A 799 -12.75 29.67 5.29
N GLY A 800 -11.41 29.59 5.23
CA GLY A 800 -10.63 28.64 6.03
C GLY A 800 -10.69 27.19 5.52
N GLY A 801 -11.50 26.92 4.49
CA GLY A 801 -11.67 25.63 3.83
C GLY A 801 -10.62 25.32 2.77
N TYR A 802 -10.66 24.09 2.26
CA TYR A 802 -9.89 23.67 1.09
C TYR A 802 -10.80 23.22 -0.06
N ILE A 803 -10.30 23.31 -1.31
CA ILE A 803 -11.05 22.88 -2.50
C ILE A 803 -11.24 21.36 -2.47
N ASN A 804 -12.47 20.91 -2.28
CA ASN A 804 -12.88 19.51 -2.39
C ASN A 804 -13.47 19.21 -3.78
N TYR A 805 -12.71 19.51 -4.84
CA TYR A 805 -13.10 19.34 -6.23
C TYR A 805 -11.93 18.86 -7.09
N TYR A 806 -12.18 18.36 -8.30
CA TYR A 806 -11.10 18.01 -9.23
C TYR A 806 -10.43 19.28 -9.76
N TYR A 807 -9.13 19.43 -9.50
CA TYR A 807 -8.36 20.62 -9.88
C TYR A 807 -7.10 20.32 -10.70
N MET A 808 -6.84 19.06 -11.07
CA MET A 808 -5.57 18.68 -11.72
C MET A 808 -5.39 19.34 -13.09
N GLY A 809 -6.48 19.55 -13.84
CA GLY A 809 -6.44 20.31 -15.10
C GLY A 809 -5.91 21.73 -14.89
N HIS A 810 -6.43 22.45 -13.90
CA HIS A 810 -5.97 23.79 -13.52
C HIS A 810 -4.55 23.77 -12.97
N GLN A 811 -4.18 22.76 -12.18
CA GLN A 811 -2.86 22.63 -11.55
C GLN A 811 -1.71 22.63 -12.57
N VAL A 812 -1.92 21.97 -13.71
CA VAL A 812 -0.93 21.91 -14.80
C VAL A 812 -0.56 23.31 -15.27
N PHE A 813 -1.57 24.14 -15.52
CA PHE A 813 -1.36 25.51 -16.00
C PHE A 813 -0.94 26.44 -14.86
N ALA A 814 -1.50 26.31 -13.65
CA ALA A 814 -1.10 27.09 -12.47
C ALA A 814 0.40 26.96 -12.17
N THR A 815 0.96 25.76 -12.36
CA THR A 815 2.40 25.52 -12.22
C THR A 815 3.22 26.32 -13.24
N LEU A 816 2.79 26.32 -14.50
CA LEU A 816 3.46 27.09 -15.57
C LEU A 816 3.32 28.60 -15.36
N ILE A 817 2.14 29.08 -14.96
CA ILE A 817 1.85 30.49 -14.65
C ILE A 817 2.79 30.98 -13.53
N ARG A 818 2.86 30.22 -12.45
CA ARG A 818 3.73 30.52 -11.30
C ARG A 818 5.21 30.48 -11.67
N LEU A 819 5.64 29.50 -12.48
CA LEU A 819 7.03 29.38 -12.95
C LEU A 819 7.44 30.62 -13.76
N LEU A 820 6.64 31.02 -14.74
CA LEU A 820 6.96 32.10 -15.66
C LEU A 820 6.69 33.49 -15.06
N GLY A 821 5.80 33.60 -14.07
CA GLY A 821 5.42 34.90 -13.49
C GLY A 821 4.59 35.76 -14.43
N ILE A 822 3.84 35.13 -15.35
CA ILE A 822 2.88 35.84 -16.21
C ILE A 822 1.61 36.12 -15.40
N VAL A 823 1.08 37.33 -15.48
CA VAL A 823 -0.12 37.76 -14.77
C VAL A 823 -1.27 36.79 -15.06
N PRO A 824 -1.96 36.24 -14.03
CA PRO A 824 -2.94 35.15 -14.23
C PRO A 824 -4.05 35.44 -15.22
N SER A 825 -4.60 36.66 -15.26
CA SER A 825 -5.68 37.04 -16.19
C SER A 825 -5.22 36.99 -17.66
N VAL A 826 -3.95 37.29 -17.92
CA VAL A 826 -3.34 37.15 -19.26
C VAL A 826 -3.01 35.69 -19.54
N ALA A 827 -2.41 34.99 -18.58
CA ALA A 827 -2.02 33.60 -18.79
C ALA A 827 -3.22 32.68 -19.01
N TYR A 828 -4.34 32.91 -18.33
CA TYR A 828 -5.60 32.17 -18.54
C TYR A 828 -6.05 32.24 -20.01
N ASN A 829 -5.87 33.39 -20.65
CA ASN A 829 -6.13 33.58 -22.08
C ASN A 829 -5.15 32.80 -22.99
N LEU A 830 -3.93 32.53 -22.52
CA LEU A 830 -2.91 31.73 -23.23
C LEU A 830 -3.06 30.22 -23.02
N VAL A 831 -3.80 29.79 -22.00
CA VAL A 831 -4.08 28.36 -21.76
C VAL A 831 -4.91 27.78 -22.90
N VAL A 832 -5.95 28.48 -23.35
CA VAL A 832 -6.84 28.03 -24.44
C VAL A 832 -6.07 27.71 -25.73
N PRO A 833 -5.26 28.62 -26.31
CA PRO A 833 -4.49 28.31 -27.51
C PRO A 833 -3.43 27.23 -27.27
N LEU A 834 -2.88 27.13 -26.07
CA LEU A 834 -1.96 26.04 -25.74
C LEU A 834 -2.65 24.68 -25.74
N VAL A 835 -3.82 24.55 -25.11
CA VAL A 835 -4.59 23.30 -25.08
C VAL A 835 -4.93 22.86 -26.50
N ALA A 836 -5.42 23.76 -27.34
CA ALA A 836 -5.72 23.46 -28.74
C ALA A 836 -4.47 23.02 -29.51
N ALA A 837 -3.33 23.70 -29.32
CA ALA A 837 -2.08 23.34 -29.97
C ALA A 837 -1.51 21.99 -29.50
N LEU A 838 -1.60 21.67 -28.21
CA LEU A 838 -1.18 20.38 -27.66
C LEU A 838 -2.09 19.24 -28.16
N LEU A 839 -3.41 19.48 -28.24
CA LEU A 839 -4.36 18.54 -28.83
C LEU A 839 -3.99 18.24 -30.29
N ALA A 840 -3.84 19.29 -31.10
CA ALA A 840 -3.43 19.16 -32.49
C ALA A 840 -2.09 18.43 -32.64
N ALA A 841 -1.10 18.75 -31.80
CA ALA A 841 0.21 18.10 -31.79
C ALA A 841 0.13 16.60 -31.46
N ASN A 842 -0.67 16.22 -30.47
CA ASN A 842 -0.87 14.82 -30.09
C ASN A 842 -1.62 14.06 -31.20
N VAL A 843 -2.73 14.59 -31.70
CA VAL A 843 -3.53 13.98 -32.77
C VAL A 843 -2.73 13.83 -34.07
N TYR A 844 -1.95 14.85 -34.45
CA TYR A 844 -1.05 14.77 -35.59
C TYR A 844 -0.02 13.65 -35.43
N THR A 845 0.58 13.52 -34.25
CA THR A 845 1.57 12.48 -33.96
C THR A 845 0.94 11.10 -34.12
N PHE A 846 -0.20 10.85 -33.48
CA PHE A 846 -0.88 9.55 -33.56
C PHE A 846 -1.37 9.25 -34.98
N GLY A 847 -2.06 10.18 -35.63
CA GLY A 847 -2.54 10.03 -37.01
C GLY A 847 -1.41 9.73 -37.99
N SER A 848 -0.29 10.45 -37.88
CA SER A 848 0.89 10.19 -38.72
C SER A 848 1.61 8.87 -38.41
N THR A 849 1.52 8.36 -37.17
CA THR A 849 2.10 7.04 -36.82
C THR A 849 1.24 5.86 -37.27
N PHE A 850 -0.09 5.96 -37.29
CA PHE A 850 -0.95 4.93 -37.89
C PHE A 850 -0.57 4.67 -39.36
N TRP A 851 -0.20 5.72 -40.09
CA TRP A 851 0.18 5.64 -41.50
C TRP A 851 1.70 5.61 -41.73
N ARG A 852 2.50 5.18 -40.74
CA ARG A 852 3.97 5.26 -40.77
C ARG A 852 4.64 4.56 -41.97
N LYS A 853 4.00 3.52 -42.53
CA LYS A 853 4.51 2.76 -43.69
C LYS A 853 4.17 3.40 -45.04
N SER A 854 3.39 4.48 -45.04
CA SER A 854 2.95 5.18 -46.25
C SER A 854 3.88 6.34 -46.62
N THR A 855 3.62 6.96 -47.77
CA THR A 855 4.39 8.11 -48.26
C THR A 855 4.33 9.28 -47.28
N ARG A 856 5.30 10.19 -47.35
CA ARG A 856 5.32 11.40 -46.50
C ARG A 856 4.04 12.23 -46.63
N ASN A 857 3.50 12.33 -47.84
CA ASN A 857 2.26 13.08 -48.10
C ASN A 857 1.05 12.42 -47.45
N MET A 858 0.95 11.08 -47.46
CA MET A 858 -0.14 10.38 -46.79
C MET A 858 -0.07 10.52 -45.27
N ARG A 859 1.14 10.50 -44.69
CA ARG A 859 1.35 10.75 -43.26
C ARG A 859 0.95 12.17 -42.85
N LEU A 860 1.28 13.16 -43.69
CA LEU A 860 0.85 14.54 -43.52
C LEU A 860 -0.69 14.65 -43.58
N LEU A 861 -1.32 14.09 -44.60
CA LEU A 861 -2.78 14.14 -44.78
C LEU A 861 -3.52 13.43 -43.65
N ALA A 862 -3.02 12.28 -43.18
CA ALA A 862 -3.60 11.57 -42.05
C ALA A 862 -3.47 12.37 -40.75
N GLY A 863 -2.31 12.98 -40.51
CA GLY A 863 -2.09 13.85 -39.35
C GLY A 863 -2.99 15.09 -39.37
N LEU A 864 -3.02 15.81 -40.49
CA LEU A 864 -3.87 17.01 -40.65
C LEU A 864 -5.36 16.68 -40.67
N GLY A 865 -5.76 15.60 -41.32
CA GLY A 865 -7.14 15.12 -41.35
C GLY A 865 -7.63 14.72 -39.95
N GLY A 866 -6.76 14.15 -39.12
CA GLY A 866 -7.05 13.92 -37.70
C GLY A 866 -7.32 15.21 -36.94
N ILE A 867 -6.54 16.28 -37.18
CA ILE A 867 -6.76 17.59 -36.55
C ILE A 867 -8.09 18.20 -37.01
N VAL A 868 -8.46 18.08 -38.28
CA VAL A 868 -9.73 18.62 -38.79
C VAL A 868 -10.94 17.85 -38.26
N PHE A 869 -10.78 16.55 -38.01
CA PHE A 869 -11.85 15.69 -37.50
C PHE A 869 -12.20 15.99 -36.03
N VAL A 870 -11.19 16.35 -35.22
CA VAL A 870 -11.33 16.68 -33.79
C VAL A 870 -11.65 18.15 -33.62
#